data_AF-Q75JP4-F1
#
_entry.id   AF-Q75JP4-F1
#
_cell.length_a   1.000
_cell.length_b   1.000
_cell.length_c   1.000
_cell.angle_alpha   90.00
_cell.angle_beta   90.00
_cell.angle_gamma   90.00
#
_symmetry.space_group_name_H-M   'P 1'
#
loop_
_entity.id
_entity.type
_entity.pdbx_description
1 polymer ?
#
loop_
_entity_poly.entity_id
_entity_poly.type
_entity_poly.pdbx_seq_one_letter_code
_entity_poly.pdbx_strand_id
1 'polypeptide(L)'
;MKKIIFLVLFLIFIFKDIKSSYGVDLVNFKMITLLSNNFNDLGFNNMLNQGKVNVEKQLGITDTKVYIVDGYNDTKALLLPMVQNEDVDFVMCTSLGHVEACKEIAKMYEGSLTIKTQFMVRGSSNATSNLLQVTYNYASINYISGVFAGLYTKTNKIGFLSPGLLGGSADCFVYAYWLGAKQINPKIEFYYYNIGAFLNSDKTTRATAELLDMGCDVIGDTLDDFSAGNTVISRGFKALGTNGFPQREVYGENVVFSYSYNWTKIFLPIVKNALVKGKPKNNYADFNIDPTLNFYDISYGFDVPQDTKTKINDTISYLKSTPRAIHPTNCNDLMLKYAEKWNLTMSTTYDRTKCIAGSNFFFINEPFPGMTYFGYYNITNTQVKFSPSIQIGVSIVSGVLIAIVLLSMVGVYKYRASSSIRSASPIFLIFILFGALIVFGGIILWVSELNDHVCNGRLWMVTLGFSTLIGSLVVKNFRIWLIFDNPELKTVKITNYQLYPWVACCLVINIILMSILTSLGDLREVDATGIDSLGKYEFLKICKMNNSGASVLYTILAYFGALLLTGVFVSWKIRIVDIEEFNESRAIAHTLYAISFCLFVIVPLMISPLEKQSETIILSVAGLFITTAAVLIIFLPKFYRVYEYGEEGTNEMFKSKKSSNIATARAESHKSSNSGNHRTNRRGNLVSGDFTDDSESSVIEPNQEVADVTSGAVLADFTEESVSEIDENEKNHNDEIELPEINQSEQQNSEIEQPPPPPPPQQIEPDEKNQD
;
A
#
# COMPACT_ATOMS: atom_id res chain seq x y z
N MET A 1 37.35 56.60 46.75
CA MET A 1 36.73 56.19 45.47
C MET A 1 37.73 55.67 44.42
N LYS A 2 38.77 56.41 44.01
CA LYS A 2 39.71 55.94 42.93
C LYS A 2 40.33 54.55 43.15
N LYS A 3 40.74 54.20 44.38
CA LYS A 3 41.31 52.86 44.68
C LYS A 3 40.29 51.70 44.54
N ILE A 4 39.02 51.94 44.84
CA ILE A 4 37.96 50.93 44.71
C ILE A 4 37.64 50.69 43.23
N ILE A 5 37.58 51.76 42.43
CA ILE A 5 37.38 51.66 40.97
C ILE A 5 38.52 50.87 40.32
N PHE A 6 39.77 51.08 40.75
CA PHE A 6 40.91 50.34 40.22
C PHE A 6 40.86 48.84 40.58
N LEU A 7 40.41 48.50 41.79
CA LEU A 7 40.29 47.11 42.24
C LEU A 7 39.15 46.37 41.53
N VAL A 8 38.02 47.06 41.26
CA VAL A 8 36.92 46.51 40.46
C VAL A 8 37.33 46.32 39.00
N LEU A 9 38.03 47.30 38.40
CA LEU A 9 38.55 47.17 37.03
C LEU A 9 39.60 46.05 36.92
N PHE A 10 40.47 45.89 37.92
CA PHE A 10 41.45 44.81 37.98
C PHE A 10 40.79 43.44 38.14
N LEU A 11 39.74 43.31 38.96
CA LEU A 11 38.94 42.10 39.06
C LEU A 11 38.21 41.78 37.75
N ILE A 12 37.64 42.79 37.07
CA ILE A 12 37.02 42.60 35.74
C ILE A 12 38.07 42.12 34.73
N PHE A 13 39.28 42.68 34.76
CA PHE A 13 40.38 42.24 33.88
C PHE A 13 40.80 40.81 34.18
N ILE A 14 40.97 40.43 35.45
CA ILE A 14 41.26 39.05 35.84
C ILE A 14 40.13 38.10 35.44
N PHE A 15 38.87 38.47 35.62
CA PHE A 15 37.73 37.66 35.16
C PHE A 15 37.70 37.53 33.62
N LYS A 16 38.11 38.57 32.89
CA LYS A 16 38.21 38.53 31.43
C LYS A 16 39.38 37.65 30.97
N ASP A 17 40.52 37.73 31.64
CA ASP A 17 41.70 36.90 31.35
C ASP A 17 41.48 35.44 31.75
N ILE A 18 40.75 35.15 32.84
CA ILE A 18 40.36 33.78 33.19
C ILE A 18 39.40 33.19 32.15
N LYS A 19 38.45 34.00 31.62
CA LYS A 19 37.62 33.58 30.48
C LYS A 19 38.45 33.36 29.21
N SER A 20 39.45 34.20 28.97
CA SER A 20 40.32 34.10 27.78
C SER A 20 41.33 32.96 27.87
N SER A 21 41.76 32.56 29.07
CA SER A 21 42.74 31.49 29.25
C SER A 21 42.17 30.08 29.01
N TYR A 22 40.84 29.97 28.90
CA TYR A 22 40.13 28.79 28.37
C TYR A 22 39.49 29.09 27.01
N GLY A 23 40.10 29.97 26.21
CA GLY A 23 39.59 30.54 24.95
C GLY A 23 39.31 29.55 23.82
N VAL A 24 38.44 28.59 24.07
CA VAL A 24 37.61 27.92 23.08
C VAL A 24 36.30 28.69 23.06
N ASP A 25 35.90 29.16 21.89
CA ASP A 25 34.66 29.92 21.71
C ASP A 25 33.46 28.96 21.81
N LEU A 26 33.14 28.52 23.04
CA LEU A 26 32.16 27.47 23.35
C LEU A 26 30.76 27.77 22.79
N VAL A 27 30.46 29.06 22.57
CA VAL A 27 29.16 29.53 22.05
C VAL A 27 28.98 29.15 20.57
N ASN A 28 30.06 28.92 19.83
CA ASN A 28 30.03 28.70 18.37
C ASN A 28 30.24 27.24 17.95
N PHE A 29 30.40 26.30 18.89
CA PHE A 29 30.62 24.89 18.53
C PHE A 29 29.30 24.18 18.21
N LYS A 30 29.15 23.73 16.97
CA LYS A 30 27.94 23.08 16.46
C LYS A 30 28.08 21.56 16.48
N MET A 31 27.24 20.90 17.26
CA MET A 31 27.28 19.44 17.42
C MET A 31 25.97 18.79 16.95
N ILE A 32 26.09 17.79 16.09
CA ILE A 32 24.97 16.95 15.65
C ILE A 32 25.10 15.56 16.27
N THR A 33 23.99 15.01 16.76
CA THR A 33 23.87 13.60 17.15
C THR A 33 22.83 12.93 16.28
N LEU A 34 23.23 11.85 15.60
CA LEU A 34 22.30 11.03 14.85
C LEU A 34 21.81 9.90 15.73
N LEU A 35 20.51 9.61 15.71
CA LEU A 35 19.89 8.45 16.36
C LEU A 35 19.20 7.60 15.30
N SER A 36 19.21 6.27 15.46
CA SER A 36 18.51 5.35 14.53
C SER A 36 17.01 5.33 14.76
N ASN A 37 16.55 5.70 15.97
CA ASN A 37 15.13 5.82 16.25
C ASN A 37 14.84 6.94 17.26
N ASN A 38 13.56 7.11 17.60
CA ASN A 38 13.11 8.09 18.57
C ASN A 38 13.68 7.77 19.97
N PHE A 39 14.24 8.78 20.64
CA PHE A 39 14.79 8.68 22.00
C PHE A 39 13.71 8.48 23.08
N ASN A 40 12.43 8.39 22.72
CA ASN A 40 11.33 8.01 23.62
C ASN A 40 11.22 6.50 23.84
N ASP A 41 12.13 5.70 23.28
CA ASP A 41 12.19 4.23 23.46
C ASP A 41 12.48 3.77 24.91
N LEU A 42 12.79 4.70 25.83
CA LEU A 42 13.31 4.42 27.18
C LEU A 42 14.47 3.40 27.17
N GLY A 43 15.21 3.45 26.08
CA GLY A 43 16.03 2.38 25.56
C GLY A 43 17.39 2.89 25.10
N PHE A 44 17.93 2.25 24.07
CA PHE A 44 19.24 2.59 23.52
C PHE A 44 19.31 4.04 23.04
N ASN A 45 18.32 4.52 22.29
CA ASN A 45 18.31 5.88 21.74
C ASN A 45 18.10 6.92 22.86
N ASN A 46 17.30 6.59 23.89
CA ASN A 46 17.18 7.41 25.09
C ASN A 46 18.53 7.63 25.78
N MET A 47 19.28 6.56 26.03
CA MET A 47 20.56 6.65 26.74
C MET A 47 21.63 7.39 25.94
N LEU A 48 21.62 7.26 24.60
CA LEU A 48 22.46 8.07 23.71
C LEU A 48 22.14 9.56 23.83
N ASN A 49 20.85 9.92 23.76
CA ASN A 49 20.40 11.30 23.93
C ASN A 49 20.75 11.83 25.33
N GLN A 50 20.57 11.04 26.39
CA GLN A 50 20.95 11.41 27.74
C GLN A 50 22.47 11.66 27.85
N GLY A 51 23.29 10.84 27.20
CA GLY A 51 24.73 11.05 27.07
C GLY A 51 25.05 12.40 26.43
N LYS A 52 24.40 12.72 25.30
CA LYS A 52 24.52 14.02 24.62
C LYS A 52 24.12 15.19 25.52
N VAL A 53 22.97 15.10 26.19
CA VAL A 53 22.45 16.17 27.07
C VAL A 53 23.39 16.39 28.26
N ASN A 54 23.94 15.33 28.82
CA ASN A 54 24.92 15.44 29.90
C ASN A 54 26.21 16.13 29.43
N VAL A 55 26.69 15.83 28.22
CA VAL A 55 27.87 16.48 27.63
C VAL A 55 27.60 17.95 27.35
N GLU A 56 26.44 18.27 26.75
CA GLU A 56 25.98 19.63 26.50
C GLU A 56 26.00 20.47 27.78
N LYS A 57 25.39 19.95 28.85
CA LYS A 57 25.34 20.60 30.16
C LYS A 57 26.72 20.78 30.80
N GLN A 58 27.60 19.78 30.70
CA GLN A 58 28.92 19.83 31.33
C GLN A 58 29.92 20.73 30.60
N LEU A 59 29.79 20.86 29.28
CA LEU A 59 30.69 21.65 28.44
C LEU A 59 30.12 23.04 28.09
N GLY A 60 28.83 23.28 28.35
CA GLY A 60 28.17 24.57 28.05
C GLY A 60 27.98 24.82 26.56
N ILE A 61 27.83 23.76 25.76
CA ILE A 61 27.58 23.86 24.31
C ILE A 61 26.12 24.22 24.11
N THR A 62 25.82 25.25 23.31
CA THR A 62 24.44 25.71 23.10
C THR A 62 23.84 25.32 21.76
N ASP A 63 24.66 25.13 20.72
CA ASP A 63 24.20 24.72 19.39
C ASP A 63 24.35 23.20 19.22
N THR A 64 23.36 22.46 19.72
CA THR A 64 23.33 21.01 19.60
C THR A 64 22.02 20.55 18.99
N LYS A 65 22.11 19.63 18.01
CA LYS A 65 20.94 19.10 17.30
C LYS A 65 20.91 17.57 17.35
N VAL A 66 19.71 17.02 17.35
CA VAL A 66 19.46 15.58 17.24
C VAL A 66 18.64 15.35 15.98
N TYR A 67 19.08 14.43 15.13
CA TYR A 67 18.31 13.97 13.99
C TYR A 67 18.06 12.47 14.10
N ILE A 68 16.83 12.06 13.82
CA ILE A 68 16.44 10.66 13.72
C ILE A 68 16.57 10.29 12.25
N VAL A 69 17.54 9.45 11.94
CA VAL A 69 17.85 8.98 10.59
C VAL A 69 18.49 7.61 10.69
N ASP A 70 18.20 6.71 9.77
CA ASP A 70 18.87 5.41 9.72
C ASP A 70 19.18 5.02 8.27
N GLY A 71 20.15 4.14 8.11
CA GLY A 71 20.61 3.69 6.80
C GLY A 71 21.49 4.70 6.06
N TYR A 72 22.12 4.21 4.98
CA TYR A 72 23.16 4.92 4.27
C TYR A 72 22.65 6.15 3.50
N ASN A 73 21.58 6.01 2.72
CA ASN A 73 21.08 7.06 1.82
C ASN A 73 20.60 8.28 2.60
N ASP A 74 19.73 8.08 3.59
CA ASP A 74 19.12 9.17 4.35
C ASP A 74 20.17 9.88 5.22
N THR A 75 21.08 9.12 5.84
CA THR A 75 22.21 9.69 6.61
C THR A 75 23.08 10.58 5.72
N LYS A 76 23.40 10.12 4.50
CA LYS A 76 24.22 10.88 3.55
C LYS A 76 23.50 12.12 3.04
N ALA A 77 22.23 11.99 2.67
CA ALA A 77 21.40 13.09 2.19
C ALA A 77 21.25 14.22 3.23
N LEU A 78 21.14 13.84 4.51
CA LEU A 78 21.09 14.79 5.62
C LEU A 78 22.43 15.50 5.86
N LEU A 79 23.52 14.72 6.01
CA LEU A 79 24.79 15.28 6.50
C LEU A 79 25.62 15.97 5.43
N LEU A 80 25.63 15.47 4.19
CA LEU A 80 26.56 15.96 3.17
C LEU A 80 26.40 17.48 2.91
N PRO A 81 25.18 18.03 2.75
CA PRO A 81 25.00 19.48 2.58
C PRO A 81 25.45 20.28 3.82
N MET A 82 25.17 19.78 5.04
CA MET A 82 25.55 20.46 6.28
C MET A 82 27.07 20.54 6.45
N VAL A 83 27.79 19.49 6.05
CA VAL A 83 29.25 19.43 6.11
C VAL A 83 29.87 20.34 5.05
N GLN A 84 29.31 20.36 3.84
CA GLN A 84 29.75 21.23 2.74
C GLN A 84 29.61 22.72 3.07
N ASN A 85 28.53 23.09 3.75
CA ASN A 85 28.26 24.47 4.14
C ASN A 85 28.95 24.89 5.45
N GLU A 86 29.79 24.03 6.03
CA GLU A 86 30.46 24.26 7.32
C GLU A 86 29.47 24.56 8.47
N ASP A 87 28.28 23.93 8.42
CA ASP A 87 27.20 24.11 9.39
C ASP A 87 27.33 23.18 10.62
N VAL A 88 28.37 22.35 10.69
CA VAL A 88 28.60 21.42 11.79
C VAL A 88 30.09 21.21 12.05
N ASP A 89 30.50 21.30 13.32
CA ASP A 89 31.87 21.04 13.75
C ASP A 89 32.09 19.58 14.14
N PHE A 90 31.08 18.94 14.75
CA PHE A 90 31.19 17.57 15.22
C PHE A 90 29.89 16.77 15.02
N VAL A 91 30.02 15.57 14.44
CA VAL A 91 28.90 14.66 14.20
C VAL A 91 29.11 13.36 14.97
N MET A 92 28.16 13.04 15.86
CA MET A 92 28.09 11.77 16.56
C MET A 92 27.16 10.81 15.82
N CYS A 93 27.74 9.89 15.05
CA CYS A 93 27.05 8.80 14.35
C CYS A 93 26.98 7.58 15.27
N THR A 94 25.88 7.46 16.03
CA THR A 94 25.82 6.54 17.19
C THR A 94 25.38 5.13 16.84
N SER A 95 24.76 4.91 15.69
CA SER A 95 24.19 3.62 15.29
C SER A 95 24.94 3.00 14.12
N LEU A 96 24.80 1.68 13.94
CA LEU A 96 25.50 0.95 12.87
C LEU A 96 25.09 1.40 11.46
N GLY A 97 23.82 1.75 11.25
CA GLY A 97 23.31 2.22 9.95
C GLY A 97 23.92 3.55 9.49
N HIS A 98 24.47 4.36 10.41
CA HIS A 98 25.14 5.63 10.07
C HIS A 98 26.58 5.44 9.59
N VAL A 99 27.23 4.32 9.96
CA VAL A 99 28.69 4.16 9.93
C VAL A 99 29.26 4.37 8.53
N GLU A 100 28.70 3.71 7.52
CA GLU A 100 29.22 3.75 6.15
C GLU A 100 29.09 5.15 5.53
N ALA A 101 27.93 5.80 5.69
CA ALA A 101 27.70 7.15 5.20
C ALA A 101 28.63 8.17 5.87
N CYS A 102 28.76 8.12 7.20
CA CYS A 102 29.64 9.02 7.94
C CYS A 102 31.13 8.80 7.60
N LYS A 103 31.56 7.54 7.42
CA LYS A 103 32.94 7.22 6.99
C LYS A 103 33.24 7.78 5.60
N GLU A 104 32.31 7.66 4.66
CA GLU A 104 32.48 8.19 3.32
C GLU A 104 32.59 9.72 3.32
N ILE A 105 31.70 10.41 4.05
CA ILE A 105 31.75 11.87 4.18
C ILE A 105 33.06 12.32 4.84
N ALA A 106 33.47 11.65 5.92
CA ALA A 106 34.74 11.96 6.58
C ALA A 106 35.93 11.80 5.62
N LYS A 107 35.95 10.72 4.82
CA LYS A 107 36.99 10.46 3.82
C LYS A 107 37.05 11.54 2.73
N MET A 108 35.90 12.07 2.28
CA MET A 108 35.86 13.15 1.28
C MET A 108 36.57 14.44 1.74
N TYR A 109 36.58 14.71 3.06
CA TYR A 109 37.15 15.94 3.63
C TYR A 109 38.35 15.67 4.54
N GLU A 110 38.94 14.47 4.48
CA GLU A 110 40.13 14.14 5.25
C GLU A 110 41.31 15.03 4.81
N GLY A 111 41.87 15.80 5.74
CA GLY A 111 42.93 16.76 5.44
C GLY A 111 42.50 18.05 4.74
N SER A 112 41.19 18.27 4.55
CA SER A 112 40.67 19.52 3.98
C SER A 112 41.14 20.75 4.78
N LEU A 113 41.54 21.81 4.08
CA LEU A 113 41.97 23.07 4.70
C LEU A 113 40.79 23.94 5.15
N THR A 114 39.62 23.80 4.51
CA THR A 114 38.40 24.58 4.80
C THR A 114 37.47 23.81 5.74
N ILE A 115 36.95 22.66 5.29
CA ILE A 115 36.00 21.84 6.04
C ILE A 115 36.71 21.10 7.17
N LYS A 116 36.37 21.43 8.43
CA LYS A 116 37.01 20.88 9.63
C LYS A 116 36.13 19.93 10.46
N THR A 117 34.96 19.56 9.95
CA THR A 117 34.03 18.68 10.66
C THR A 117 34.70 17.37 11.07
N GLN A 118 34.57 17.02 12.36
CA GLN A 118 35.01 15.75 12.90
C GLN A 118 33.83 14.79 13.12
N PHE A 119 34.07 13.49 13.01
CA PHE A 119 33.06 12.45 13.10
C PHE A 119 33.43 11.40 14.17
N MET A 120 32.44 10.96 14.95
CA MET A 120 32.50 9.74 15.73
C MET A 120 31.57 8.70 15.10
N VAL A 121 32.09 7.51 14.79
CA VAL A 121 31.28 6.38 14.30
C VAL A 121 31.42 5.15 15.19
N ARG A 122 30.46 4.24 15.14
CA ARG A 122 30.62 2.89 15.69
C ARG A 122 31.65 2.11 14.88
N GLY A 123 32.57 1.42 15.55
CA GLY A 123 33.56 0.58 14.88
C GLY A 123 34.86 0.40 15.66
N SER A 124 35.81 -0.30 15.04
CA SER A 124 37.10 -0.68 15.65
C SER A 124 38.32 -0.46 14.76
N SER A 125 38.16 0.14 13.56
CA SER A 125 39.31 0.45 12.69
C SER A 125 40.05 1.72 13.13
N ASN A 126 41.21 1.99 12.56
CA ASN A 126 42.04 3.15 12.92
C ASN A 126 41.31 4.49 12.74
N ALA A 127 41.60 5.44 13.63
CA ALA A 127 41.18 6.84 13.49
C ALA A 127 41.91 7.52 12.32
N THR A 128 41.27 8.52 11.71
CA THR A 128 41.84 9.40 10.69
C THR A 128 42.04 10.82 11.26
N SER A 129 42.41 11.79 10.41
CA SER A 129 42.55 13.19 10.84
C SER A 129 41.24 13.85 11.28
N ASN A 130 40.09 13.35 10.83
CA ASN A 130 38.76 13.87 11.13
C ASN A 130 37.72 12.81 11.55
N LEU A 131 38.09 11.53 11.64
CA LEU A 131 37.18 10.44 12.06
C LEU A 131 37.79 9.67 13.23
N LEU A 132 36.99 9.41 14.26
CA LEU A 132 37.29 8.41 15.28
C LEU A 132 36.22 7.34 15.32
N GLN A 133 36.60 6.18 15.85
CA GLN A 133 35.71 5.04 16.04
C GLN A 133 35.55 4.68 17.52
N VAL A 134 34.34 4.29 17.88
CA VAL A 134 33.99 3.85 19.22
C VAL A 134 33.42 2.44 19.18
N THR A 135 33.87 1.60 20.09
CA THR A 135 33.26 0.30 20.37
C THR A 135 33.15 0.07 21.88
N TYR A 136 32.37 -0.93 22.29
CA TYR A 136 32.25 -1.31 23.70
C TYR A 136 32.08 -2.82 23.84
N ASN A 137 32.30 -3.34 25.04
CA ASN A 137 32.28 -4.77 25.30
C ASN A 137 30.86 -5.30 25.56
N TYR A 138 30.14 -5.71 24.53
CA TYR A 138 28.81 -6.31 24.70
C TYR A 138 28.85 -7.65 25.46
N ALA A 139 29.97 -8.38 25.38
CA ALA A 139 30.10 -9.72 25.93
C ALA A 139 30.08 -9.71 27.45
N SER A 140 30.77 -8.76 28.10
CA SER A 140 30.89 -8.70 29.56
C SER A 140 29.53 -8.50 30.23
N ILE A 141 28.73 -7.57 29.72
CA ILE A 141 27.42 -7.27 30.32
C ILE A 141 26.38 -8.36 30.04
N ASN A 142 26.33 -8.91 28.83
CA ASN A 142 25.44 -10.03 28.50
C ASN A 142 25.82 -11.28 29.30
N TYR A 143 27.11 -11.54 29.48
CA TYR A 143 27.60 -12.61 30.33
C TYR A 143 27.15 -12.45 31.79
N ILE A 144 27.28 -11.25 32.37
CA ILE A 144 26.79 -10.97 33.72
C ILE A 144 25.27 -11.14 33.81
N SER A 145 24.53 -10.66 32.81
CA SER A 145 23.07 -10.86 32.74
C SER A 145 22.71 -12.34 32.68
N GLY A 146 23.52 -13.16 31.99
CA GLY A 146 23.40 -14.61 31.97
C GLY A 146 23.69 -15.26 33.31
N VAL A 147 24.76 -14.85 33.99
CA VAL A 147 25.07 -15.29 35.36
C VAL A 147 23.91 -14.99 36.30
N PHE A 148 23.31 -13.79 36.19
CA PHE A 148 22.12 -13.43 36.95
C PHE A 148 20.95 -14.37 36.62
N ALA A 149 20.66 -14.59 35.34
CA ALA A 149 19.57 -15.47 34.92
C ALA A 149 19.73 -16.90 35.45
N GLY A 150 20.96 -17.45 35.40
CA GLY A 150 21.25 -18.78 35.94
C GLY A 150 21.14 -18.88 37.46
N LEU A 151 21.36 -17.79 38.20
CA LEU A 151 21.16 -17.71 39.65
C LEU A 151 19.69 -17.48 40.03
N TYR A 152 18.89 -16.90 39.13
CA TYR A 152 17.55 -16.41 39.43
C TYR A 152 16.43 -17.35 38.93
N THR A 153 16.67 -18.09 37.84
CA THR A 153 15.69 -19.06 37.29
C THR A 153 15.30 -20.13 38.31
N LYS A 154 14.02 -20.47 38.32
CA LYS A 154 13.41 -21.53 39.13
C LYS A 154 13.08 -22.76 38.28
N THR A 155 12.88 -22.59 36.98
CA THR A 155 12.53 -23.69 36.05
C THR A 155 13.74 -24.34 35.39
N ASN A 156 14.92 -23.72 35.48
CA ASN A 156 16.11 -24.01 34.65
C ASN A 156 15.91 -23.75 33.15
N LYS A 157 14.79 -23.13 32.76
CA LYS A 157 14.52 -22.73 31.37
C LYS A 157 14.63 -21.23 31.26
N ILE A 158 15.50 -20.75 30.39
CA ILE A 158 15.68 -19.32 30.16
C ILE A 158 15.58 -19.01 28.67
N GLY A 159 15.10 -17.80 28.37
CA GLY A 159 14.89 -17.29 27.03
C GLY A 159 15.88 -16.19 26.66
N PHE A 160 16.10 -15.99 25.37
CA PHE A 160 16.78 -14.79 24.85
C PHE A 160 16.16 -14.28 23.56
N LEU A 161 16.13 -12.96 23.37
CA LEU A 161 15.74 -12.32 22.12
C LEU A 161 16.94 -11.55 21.55
N SER A 162 17.46 -12.05 20.43
CA SER A 162 18.57 -11.44 19.70
C SER A 162 18.03 -10.52 18.62
N PRO A 163 18.70 -9.39 18.30
CA PRO A 163 18.34 -8.60 17.14
C PRO A 163 18.49 -9.42 15.86
N GLY A 164 19.50 -10.31 15.77
CA GLY A 164 19.77 -11.14 14.59
C GLY A 164 19.95 -10.30 13.32
N LEU A 165 21.18 -10.07 12.88
CA LEU A 165 21.41 -9.27 11.67
C LEU A 165 21.78 -10.16 10.49
N LEU A 166 21.10 -9.93 9.37
CA LEU A 166 21.51 -10.45 8.07
C LEU A 166 22.94 -9.94 7.79
N GLY A 167 23.91 -10.86 7.66
CA GLY A 167 25.34 -10.55 7.57
C GLY A 167 26.20 -11.07 8.72
N GLY A 168 25.60 -11.72 9.74
CA GLY A 168 26.31 -12.57 10.68
C GLY A 168 27.15 -11.81 11.71
N SER A 169 26.54 -10.93 12.49
CA SER A 169 27.29 -10.15 13.51
C SER A 169 26.55 -9.92 14.84
N ALA A 170 25.56 -10.74 15.19
CA ALA A 170 24.69 -10.46 16.34
C ALA A 170 24.54 -11.56 17.40
N ASP A 171 24.74 -12.85 17.09
CA ASP A 171 24.44 -13.89 18.11
C ASP A 171 25.58 -14.11 19.13
N CYS A 172 26.63 -13.28 19.06
CA CYS A 172 27.65 -13.18 20.10
C CYS A 172 27.06 -12.76 21.46
N PHE A 173 25.99 -11.95 21.48
CA PHE A 173 25.27 -11.56 22.70
C PHE A 173 24.59 -12.78 23.34
N VAL A 174 23.92 -13.56 22.50
CA VAL A 174 23.22 -14.80 22.87
C VAL A 174 24.20 -15.78 23.50
N TYR A 175 25.36 -15.97 22.87
CA TYR A 175 26.41 -16.84 23.38
C TYR A 175 26.93 -16.38 24.75
N ALA A 176 27.23 -15.08 24.92
CA ALA A 176 27.72 -14.56 26.19
C ALA A 176 26.71 -14.79 27.32
N TYR A 177 25.43 -14.47 27.08
CA TYR A 177 24.35 -14.68 28.03
C TYR A 177 24.18 -16.16 28.39
N TRP A 178 24.09 -17.03 27.40
CA TRP A 178 23.98 -18.47 27.62
C TRP A 178 25.18 -19.03 28.41
N LEU A 179 26.39 -18.62 28.06
CA LEU A 179 27.61 -19.06 28.75
C LEU A 179 27.60 -18.66 30.22
N GLY A 180 27.23 -17.41 30.52
CA GLY A 180 27.12 -16.93 31.90
C GLY A 180 26.15 -17.77 32.73
N ALA A 181 24.98 -18.07 32.16
CA ALA A 181 23.97 -18.88 32.82
C ALA A 181 24.44 -20.32 33.03
N LYS A 182 25.00 -20.94 31.97
CA LYS A 182 25.46 -22.33 31.98
C LYS A 182 26.60 -22.58 32.96
N GLN A 183 27.46 -21.59 33.20
CA GLN A 183 28.53 -21.69 34.20
C GLN A 183 28.01 -21.77 35.63
N ILE A 184 26.89 -21.10 35.91
CA ILE A 184 26.22 -21.19 37.21
C ILE A 184 25.47 -22.50 37.36
N ASN A 185 24.76 -22.91 36.30
CA ASN A 185 23.93 -24.09 36.31
C ASN A 185 24.03 -24.85 34.98
N PRO A 186 24.80 -25.96 34.95
CA PRO A 186 24.96 -26.77 33.74
C PRO A 186 23.67 -27.43 33.22
N LYS A 187 22.59 -27.44 34.03
CA LYS A 187 21.29 -28.03 33.66
C LYS A 187 20.35 -27.08 32.93
N ILE A 188 20.81 -25.86 32.59
CA ILE A 188 19.97 -24.87 31.92
C ILE A 188 19.58 -25.34 30.51
N GLU A 189 18.29 -25.25 30.24
CA GLU A 189 17.70 -25.32 28.89
C GLU A 189 17.55 -23.89 28.37
N PHE A 190 18.06 -23.64 27.16
CA PHE A 190 18.18 -22.29 26.60
C PHE A 190 17.47 -22.18 25.26
N TYR A 191 16.55 -21.23 25.18
CA TYR A 191 15.70 -21.01 24.01
C TYR A 191 15.85 -19.60 23.49
N TYR A 192 15.96 -19.40 22.17
CA TYR A 192 16.05 -18.05 21.65
C TYR A 192 15.50 -17.88 20.24
N TYR A 193 15.07 -16.64 19.97
CA TYR A 193 14.63 -16.14 18.68
C TYR A 193 15.51 -15.00 18.22
N ASN A 194 15.67 -14.88 16.89
CA ASN A 194 16.20 -13.69 16.26
C ASN A 194 15.02 -12.81 15.81
N ILE A 195 15.00 -11.53 16.18
CA ILE A 195 13.90 -10.61 15.85
C ILE A 195 14.01 -10.09 14.41
N GLY A 196 15.23 -10.01 13.87
CA GLY A 196 15.54 -9.44 12.56
C GLY A 196 15.77 -7.93 12.56
N ALA A 197 15.73 -7.29 13.73
CA ALA A 197 15.95 -5.86 13.90
C ALA A 197 16.31 -5.57 15.37
N PHE A 198 16.99 -4.45 15.63
CA PHE A 198 17.18 -3.95 16.99
C PHE A 198 15.89 -3.42 17.61
N LEU A 199 14.96 -2.89 16.80
CA LEU A 199 13.67 -2.40 17.26
C LEU A 199 12.52 -2.99 16.44
N ASN A 200 11.72 -3.87 17.05
CA ASN A 200 10.45 -4.33 16.52
C ASN A 200 9.55 -4.83 17.66
N SER A 201 8.92 -3.91 18.38
CA SER A 201 8.15 -4.18 19.60
C SER A 201 7.07 -5.25 19.39
N ASP A 202 6.46 -5.30 18.20
CA ASP A 202 5.42 -6.27 17.84
C ASP A 202 5.93 -7.71 17.70
N LYS A 203 7.11 -7.90 17.09
CA LYS A 203 7.78 -9.21 17.03
C LYS A 203 8.30 -9.60 18.40
N THR A 204 8.95 -8.66 19.10
CA THR A 204 9.49 -8.88 20.44
C THR A 204 8.41 -9.33 21.42
N THR A 205 7.25 -8.66 21.43
CA THR A 205 6.13 -9.00 22.33
C THR A 205 5.67 -10.43 22.10
N ARG A 206 5.43 -10.83 20.85
CA ARG A 206 4.95 -12.19 20.52
C ARG A 206 6.01 -13.27 20.74
N ALA A 207 7.26 -13.00 20.38
CA ALA A 207 8.37 -13.92 20.65
C ALA A 207 8.59 -14.12 22.16
N THR A 208 8.51 -13.04 22.95
CA THR A 208 8.61 -13.09 24.43
C THR A 208 7.50 -13.96 25.01
N ALA A 209 6.26 -13.71 24.59
CA ALA A 209 5.09 -14.48 24.99
C ALA A 209 5.27 -15.98 24.73
N GLU A 210 5.78 -16.34 23.56
CA GLU A 210 6.01 -17.75 23.19
C GLU A 210 7.10 -18.41 24.03
N LEU A 211 8.20 -17.70 24.31
CA LEU A 211 9.25 -18.20 25.22
C LEU A 211 8.72 -18.44 26.64
N LEU A 212 7.86 -17.54 27.14
CA LEU A 212 7.17 -17.73 28.42
C LEU A 212 6.24 -18.95 28.39
N ASP A 213 5.50 -19.15 27.30
CA ASP A 213 4.59 -20.30 27.11
C ASP A 213 5.36 -21.64 27.04
N MET A 214 6.62 -21.64 26.60
CA MET A 214 7.54 -22.79 26.66
C MET A 214 8.11 -23.06 28.08
N GLY A 215 7.80 -22.19 29.04
CA GLY A 215 8.21 -22.30 30.44
C GLY A 215 9.51 -21.57 30.80
N CYS A 216 10.02 -20.70 29.93
CA CYS A 216 11.13 -19.81 30.29
C CYS A 216 10.65 -18.82 31.35
N ASP A 217 11.35 -18.73 32.48
CA ASP A 217 10.96 -17.82 33.58
C ASP A 217 11.86 -16.58 33.70
N VAL A 218 12.99 -16.58 32.98
CA VAL A 218 13.87 -15.43 32.83
C VAL A 218 14.19 -15.23 31.35
N ILE A 219 13.85 -14.06 30.82
CA ILE A 219 14.09 -13.69 29.42
C ILE A 219 15.06 -12.52 29.40
N GLY A 220 16.19 -12.71 28.72
CA GLY A 220 17.13 -11.64 28.38
C GLY A 220 16.93 -11.18 26.94
N ASP A 221 17.46 -10.02 26.61
CA ASP A 221 17.48 -9.53 25.23
C ASP A 221 18.65 -8.57 25.00
N THR A 222 18.88 -8.26 23.72
CA THR A 222 19.70 -7.11 23.30
C THR A 222 18.96 -6.35 22.22
N LEU A 223 17.86 -5.72 22.59
CA LEU A 223 17.02 -4.90 21.72
C LEU A 223 17.08 -3.43 22.14
N ASP A 224 16.57 -2.53 21.31
CA ASP A 224 16.67 -1.09 21.56
C ASP A 224 15.61 -0.57 22.52
N ASP A 225 14.51 -1.29 22.76
CA ASP A 225 13.41 -0.89 23.65
C ASP A 225 13.14 -1.90 24.78
N PHE A 226 12.22 -1.54 25.68
CA PHE A 226 11.82 -2.40 26.80
C PHE A 226 10.58 -3.27 26.50
N SER A 227 10.30 -3.59 25.23
CA SER A 227 9.10 -4.35 24.84
C SER A 227 9.09 -5.78 25.38
N ALA A 228 10.25 -6.45 25.43
CA ALA A 228 10.40 -7.77 26.05
C ALA A 228 10.04 -7.73 27.54
N GLY A 229 10.65 -6.81 28.28
CA GLY A 229 10.37 -6.62 29.71
C GLY A 229 8.92 -6.29 30.00
N ASN A 230 8.30 -5.38 29.24
CA ASN A 230 6.87 -5.08 29.35
C ASN A 230 5.99 -6.32 29.18
N THR A 231 6.34 -7.19 28.23
CA THR A 231 5.60 -8.43 27.98
C THR A 231 5.75 -9.42 29.14
N VAL A 232 6.98 -9.61 29.65
CA VAL A 232 7.26 -10.45 30.83
C VAL A 232 6.43 -9.99 32.03
N ILE A 233 6.42 -8.68 32.29
CA ILE A 233 5.66 -8.08 33.40
C ILE A 233 4.15 -8.28 33.20
N SER A 234 3.63 -8.06 31.99
CA SER A 234 2.21 -8.25 31.67
C SER A 234 1.73 -9.69 31.87
N ARG A 235 2.63 -10.67 31.73
CA ARG A 235 2.37 -12.10 31.96
C ARG A 235 2.57 -12.52 33.42
N GLY A 236 2.86 -11.58 34.33
CA GLY A 236 3.01 -11.82 35.77
C GLY A 236 4.40 -12.30 36.22
N PHE A 237 5.39 -12.26 35.34
CA PHE A 237 6.79 -12.58 35.65
C PHE A 237 7.58 -11.31 35.96
N LYS A 238 8.81 -11.46 36.47
CA LYS A 238 9.74 -10.34 36.70
C LYS A 238 10.74 -10.25 35.56
N ALA A 239 10.92 -9.05 35.03
CA ALA A 239 11.76 -8.79 33.87
C ALA A 239 13.23 -8.51 34.24
N LEU A 240 14.12 -8.81 33.29
CA LEU A 240 15.45 -8.22 33.26
C LEU A 240 15.36 -6.87 32.54
N GLY A 241 16.11 -5.91 33.04
CA GLY A 241 16.32 -4.64 32.38
C GLY A 241 17.61 -4.62 31.58
N THR A 242 17.56 -3.98 30.43
CA THR A 242 18.62 -3.96 29.41
C THR A 242 19.08 -2.53 29.12
N ASN A 243 20.04 -2.40 28.18
CA ASN A 243 20.77 -1.22 27.65
C ASN A 243 20.15 0.19 27.70
N GLY A 244 18.86 0.32 28.04
CA GLY A 244 18.10 1.54 28.09
C GLY A 244 18.17 2.34 29.38
N PHE A 245 17.18 3.22 29.52
CA PHE A 245 16.92 4.00 30.72
C PHE A 245 16.92 3.06 31.94
N PRO A 246 17.29 3.51 33.15
CA PRO A 246 17.18 2.70 34.37
C PRO A 246 15.74 2.21 34.60
N GLN A 247 15.35 1.10 33.96
CA GLN A 247 13.95 0.64 33.85
C GLN A 247 13.33 0.35 35.21
N ARG A 248 14.15 0.02 36.20
CA ARG A 248 13.71 -0.12 37.60
C ARG A 248 13.09 1.17 38.15
N GLU A 249 13.54 2.36 37.73
CA GLU A 249 12.95 3.63 38.16
C GLU A 249 11.52 3.81 37.65
N VAL A 250 11.17 3.14 36.54
CA VAL A 250 9.83 3.17 35.94
C VAL A 250 8.96 2.03 36.45
N TYR A 251 9.48 0.80 36.48
CA TYR A 251 8.72 -0.43 36.74
C TYR A 251 8.90 -0.99 38.16
N GLY A 252 9.71 -0.34 38.99
CA GLY A 252 9.91 -0.70 40.39
C GLY A 252 10.42 -2.13 40.57
N GLU A 253 9.69 -2.92 41.36
CA GLU A 253 10.08 -4.27 41.75
C GLU A 253 9.87 -5.35 40.69
N ASN A 254 9.23 -4.98 39.58
CA ASN A 254 9.01 -5.87 38.46
C ASN A 254 10.28 -6.07 37.62
N VAL A 255 11.31 -5.23 37.84
CA VAL A 255 12.63 -5.36 37.21
C VAL A 255 13.65 -5.79 38.27
N VAL A 256 14.11 -7.04 38.15
CA VAL A 256 14.94 -7.69 39.20
C VAL A 256 16.43 -7.42 39.03
N PHE A 257 16.89 -7.25 37.80
CA PHE A 257 18.26 -6.86 37.48
C PHE A 257 18.19 -5.97 36.26
N SER A 258 18.92 -4.86 36.25
CA SER A 258 18.97 -3.98 35.10
C SER A 258 20.38 -3.43 34.95
N TYR A 259 20.80 -3.28 33.70
CA TYR A 259 22.01 -2.55 33.35
C TYR A 259 21.68 -1.43 32.36
N SER A 260 22.35 -0.29 32.48
CA SER A 260 22.21 0.84 31.56
C SER A 260 23.57 1.33 31.06
N TYR A 261 23.59 1.92 29.87
CA TYR A 261 24.81 2.42 29.23
C TYR A 261 25.06 3.89 29.55
N ASN A 262 26.15 4.20 30.24
CA ASN A 262 26.52 5.58 30.55
C ASN A 262 27.33 6.22 29.41
N TRP A 263 26.65 6.60 28.34
CA TRP A 263 27.26 7.22 27.14
C TRP A 263 28.03 8.51 27.42
N THR A 264 27.70 9.23 28.51
CA THR A 264 28.46 10.39 28.99
C THR A 264 29.96 10.06 29.15
N LYS A 265 30.28 8.84 29.61
CA LYS A 265 31.67 8.38 29.82
C LYS A 265 32.49 8.31 28.53
N ILE A 266 31.82 8.06 27.41
CA ILE A 266 32.42 8.01 26.08
C ILE A 266 32.41 9.39 25.44
N PHE A 267 31.25 10.05 25.42
CA PHE A 267 31.04 11.27 24.67
C PHE A 267 31.80 12.46 25.25
N LEU A 268 31.83 12.61 26.58
CA LEU A 268 32.46 13.76 27.21
C LEU A 268 33.95 13.94 26.83
N PRO A 269 34.83 12.92 26.98
CA PRO A 269 36.24 13.08 26.60
C PRO A 269 36.42 13.29 25.09
N ILE A 270 35.56 12.68 24.27
CA ILE A 270 35.61 12.81 22.80
C ILE A 270 35.27 14.24 22.38
N VAL A 271 34.12 14.75 22.84
CA VAL A 271 33.66 16.11 22.51
C VAL A 271 34.60 17.16 23.08
N LYS A 272 35.12 16.95 24.30
CA LYS A 272 36.15 17.84 24.88
C LYS A 272 37.42 17.92 24.01
N ASN A 273 37.82 16.81 23.38
CA ASN A 273 38.94 16.80 22.45
C ASN A 273 38.60 17.48 21.11
N ALA A 274 37.38 17.28 20.59
CA ALA A 274 36.90 17.95 19.38
C ALA A 274 36.81 19.48 19.54
N LEU A 275 36.36 19.96 20.72
CA LEU A 275 36.28 21.38 21.06
C LEU A 275 37.62 22.11 20.93
N VAL A 276 38.72 21.47 21.33
CA VAL A 276 40.08 22.03 21.21
C VAL A 276 40.73 21.70 19.86
N LYS A 277 39.96 21.19 18.89
CA LYS A 277 40.44 20.70 17.58
C LYS A 277 41.58 19.69 17.71
N GLY A 278 41.52 18.86 18.75
CA GLY A 278 42.48 17.80 18.99
C GLY A 278 42.39 16.71 17.92
N LYS A 279 43.48 15.97 17.73
CA LYS A 279 43.48 14.81 16.84
C LYS A 279 42.46 13.78 17.33
N PRO A 280 41.55 13.27 16.47
CA PRO A 280 40.62 12.22 16.83
C PRO A 280 41.34 11.00 17.41
N LYS A 281 40.78 10.41 18.46
CA LYS A 281 41.29 9.20 19.10
C LYS A 281 40.15 8.23 19.32
N ASN A 282 40.35 6.98 18.91
CA ASN A 282 39.39 5.92 19.15
C ASN A 282 39.14 5.74 20.65
N ASN A 283 37.93 5.30 20.99
CA ASN A 283 37.54 5.06 22.38
C ASN A 283 36.92 3.66 22.54
N TYR A 284 37.06 3.09 23.73
CA TYR A 284 36.57 1.77 24.08
C TYR A 284 35.94 1.81 25.46
N ALA A 285 34.75 1.23 25.60
CA ALA A 285 34.03 1.22 26.87
C ALA A 285 33.71 -0.20 27.36
N ASP A 286 33.81 -0.39 28.68
CA ASP A 286 33.56 -1.65 29.39
C ASP A 286 33.40 -1.35 30.89
N PHE A 287 33.27 -2.39 31.71
CA PHE A 287 33.56 -2.30 33.14
C PHE A 287 34.99 -1.83 33.36
N ASN A 288 35.15 -0.91 34.32
CA ASN A 288 36.46 -0.35 34.64
C ASN A 288 36.73 -0.40 36.15
N ILE A 289 38.00 -0.61 36.51
CA ILE A 289 38.49 -0.49 37.89
C ILE A 289 38.32 0.94 38.37
N ASP A 290 38.58 1.92 37.51
CA ASP A 290 38.27 3.33 37.77
C ASP A 290 36.76 3.56 37.64
N PRO A 291 36.05 3.87 38.74
CA PRO A 291 34.60 4.12 38.71
C PRO A 291 34.22 5.29 37.81
N THR A 292 35.14 6.24 37.59
CA THR A 292 34.87 7.41 36.74
C THR A 292 34.78 7.05 35.27
N LEU A 293 35.35 5.91 34.86
CA LEU A 293 35.36 5.37 33.49
C LEU A 293 34.44 4.16 33.31
N ASN A 294 33.73 3.75 34.36
CA ASN A 294 32.84 2.60 34.32
C ASN A 294 31.62 2.91 33.42
N PHE A 295 31.45 2.13 32.35
CA PHE A 295 30.42 2.39 31.34
C PHE A 295 29.04 1.83 31.70
N TYR A 296 29.00 0.75 32.49
CA TYR A 296 27.75 0.06 32.84
C TYR A 296 27.29 0.41 34.25
N ASP A 297 26.09 0.96 34.36
CA ASP A 297 25.43 1.20 35.64
C ASP A 297 24.46 0.04 35.92
N ILE A 298 24.67 -0.70 37.02
CA ILE A 298 23.89 -1.89 37.40
C ILE A 298 22.97 -1.57 38.58
N SER A 299 21.72 -2.04 38.49
CA SER A 299 20.75 -1.96 39.57
C SER A 299 20.06 -3.32 39.80
N TYR A 300 19.61 -3.54 41.03
CA TYR A 300 18.95 -4.79 41.46
C TYR A 300 17.61 -4.50 42.12
N GLY A 301 16.59 -5.31 41.84
CA GLY A 301 15.33 -5.33 42.57
C GLY A 301 15.54 -5.56 44.08
N PHE A 302 14.58 -5.11 44.89
CA PHE A 302 14.71 -5.21 46.35
C PHE A 302 14.67 -6.67 46.82
N ASP A 303 13.95 -7.52 46.08
CA ASP A 303 13.67 -8.93 46.34
C ASP A 303 14.80 -9.87 45.90
N VAL A 304 15.77 -9.36 45.13
CA VAL A 304 16.94 -10.15 44.74
C VAL A 304 17.74 -10.54 46.00
N PRO A 305 18.00 -11.85 46.22
CA PRO A 305 18.76 -12.32 47.37
C PRO A 305 20.15 -11.69 47.45
N GLN A 306 20.60 -11.42 48.68
CA GLN A 306 21.92 -10.81 48.90
C GLN A 306 23.06 -11.70 48.37
N ASP A 307 22.94 -13.03 48.46
CA ASP A 307 23.91 -13.97 47.89
C ASP A 307 24.04 -13.80 46.37
N THR A 308 22.92 -13.63 45.65
CA THR A 308 22.91 -13.35 44.22
C THR A 308 23.65 -12.05 43.91
N LYS A 309 23.38 -10.96 44.66
CA LYS A 309 24.06 -9.67 44.48
C LYS A 309 25.57 -9.79 44.70
N THR A 310 25.98 -10.53 45.75
CA THR A 310 27.40 -10.79 46.05
C THR A 310 28.08 -11.52 44.90
N LYS A 311 27.50 -12.63 44.42
CA LYS A 311 28.05 -13.40 43.29
C LYS A 311 28.20 -12.59 42.01
N ILE A 312 27.24 -11.71 41.71
CA ILE A 312 27.32 -10.82 40.56
C ILE A 312 28.45 -9.80 40.75
N ASN A 313 28.55 -9.17 41.92
CA ASN A 313 29.62 -8.21 42.20
C ASN A 313 31.02 -8.85 42.19
N ASP A 314 31.15 -10.09 42.67
CA ASP A 314 32.37 -10.87 42.58
C ASP A 314 32.75 -11.15 41.13
N THR A 315 31.76 -11.52 40.30
CA THR A 315 31.95 -11.72 38.85
C THR A 315 32.41 -10.43 38.17
N ILE A 316 31.79 -9.28 38.47
CA ILE A 316 32.19 -7.97 37.96
C ILE A 316 33.62 -7.63 38.38
N SER A 317 33.96 -7.87 39.66
CA SER A 317 35.29 -7.61 40.20
C SER A 317 36.36 -8.48 39.54
N TYR A 318 36.03 -9.75 39.26
CA TYR A 318 36.86 -10.65 38.46
C TYR A 318 37.08 -10.10 37.04
N LEU A 319 36.01 -9.70 36.34
CA LEU A 319 36.14 -9.18 34.97
C LEU A 319 36.92 -7.85 34.91
N LYS A 320 36.79 -6.99 35.92
CA LYS A 320 37.56 -5.74 36.04
C LYS A 320 39.06 -5.98 36.28
N SER A 321 39.40 -6.96 37.10
CA SER A 321 40.79 -7.27 37.48
C SER A 321 41.50 -8.19 36.49
N THR A 322 40.76 -8.83 35.58
CA THR A 322 41.30 -9.82 34.63
C THR A 322 41.45 -9.22 33.24
N PRO A 323 42.58 -9.46 32.52
CA PRO A 323 42.72 -9.06 31.12
C PRO A 323 41.57 -9.59 30.24
N ARG A 324 40.98 -8.73 29.41
CA ARG A 324 39.83 -9.07 28.54
C ARG A 324 40.06 -10.25 27.61
N ALA A 325 41.30 -10.44 27.15
CA ALA A 325 41.68 -11.55 26.27
C ALA A 325 41.47 -12.93 26.93
N ILE A 326 41.41 -12.98 28.27
CA ILE A 326 41.23 -14.22 29.03
C ILE A 326 39.90 -14.24 29.80
N HIS A 327 38.97 -13.35 29.45
CA HIS A 327 37.61 -13.40 29.98
C HIS A 327 36.93 -14.73 29.59
N PRO A 328 36.00 -15.26 30.41
CA PRO A 328 35.38 -16.55 30.16
C PRO A 328 34.69 -16.64 28.79
N THR A 329 34.15 -15.53 28.28
CA THR A 329 33.52 -15.44 26.95
C THR A 329 34.48 -15.71 25.80
N ASN A 330 35.77 -15.37 25.94
CA ASN A 330 36.77 -15.55 24.89
C ASN A 330 37.62 -16.81 25.10
N CYS A 331 37.72 -17.30 26.34
CA CYS A 331 38.65 -18.35 26.70
C CYS A 331 37.99 -19.48 27.50
N ASN A 332 37.59 -20.54 26.79
CA ASN A 332 37.00 -21.75 27.36
C ASN A 332 37.07 -22.93 26.35
N ASP A 333 36.74 -24.14 26.80
CA ASP A 333 36.79 -25.36 25.96
C ASP A 333 35.82 -25.34 24.77
N LEU A 334 34.70 -24.61 24.85
CA LEU A 334 33.75 -24.49 23.74
C LEU A 334 34.30 -23.57 22.64
N MET A 335 35.02 -22.50 23.01
CA MET A 335 35.67 -21.60 22.06
C MET A 335 36.77 -22.30 21.26
N LEU A 336 37.53 -23.21 21.89
CA LEU A 336 38.49 -24.04 21.17
C LEU A 336 37.80 -24.86 20.06
N LYS A 337 36.75 -25.61 20.41
CA LYS A 337 35.99 -26.43 19.43
C LYS A 337 35.35 -25.58 18.33
N TYR A 338 34.85 -24.41 18.68
CA TYR A 338 34.25 -23.48 17.72
C TYR A 338 35.29 -22.94 16.74
N ALA A 339 36.45 -22.53 17.26
CA ALA A 339 37.55 -22.04 16.43
C ALA A 339 38.11 -23.12 15.51
N GLU A 340 38.24 -24.36 15.98
CA GLU A 340 38.63 -25.51 15.15
C GLU A 340 37.63 -25.75 14.01
N LYS A 341 36.33 -25.73 14.31
CA LYS A 341 35.26 -25.93 13.32
C LYS A 341 35.27 -24.87 12.23
N TRP A 342 35.50 -23.61 12.59
CA TRP A 342 35.41 -22.45 11.69
C TRP A 342 36.77 -21.93 11.21
N ASN A 343 37.85 -22.68 11.47
CA ASN A 343 39.23 -22.32 11.14
C ASN A 343 39.62 -20.89 11.59
N LEU A 344 39.18 -20.52 12.79
CA LEU A 344 39.43 -19.19 13.35
C LEU A 344 40.81 -19.11 13.99
N THR A 345 41.46 -17.96 13.85
CA THR A 345 42.75 -17.70 14.50
C THR A 345 42.58 -17.65 16.01
N MET A 346 43.29 -18.54 16.71
CA MET A 346 43.42 -18.48 18.16
C MET A 346 44.26 -17.28 18.58
N SER A 347 43.98 -16.74 19.76
CA SER A 347 44.80 -15.69 20.35
C SER A 347 46.19 -16.24 20.61
N THR A 348 47.20 -15.65 19.96
CA THR A 348 48.62 -15.88 20.27
C THR A 348 49.07 -15.17 21.54
N THR A 349 48.19 -14.34 22.12
CA THR A 349 48.50 -13.56 23.31
C THR A 349 48.32 -14.44 24.56
N TYR A 350 49.34 -14.49 25.40
CA TYR A 350 49.41 -15.20 26.70
C TYR A 350 49.60 -16.73 26.67
N ASP A 351 50.01 -17.33 25.55
CA ASP A 351 50.30 -18.77 25.45
C ASP A 351 49.12 -19.66 25.89
N ARG A 352 47.90 -19.25 25.49
CA ARG A 352 46.65 -19.91 25.90
C ARG A 352 45.95 -20.51 24.69
N THR A 353 46.16 -21.80 24.48
CA THR A 353 45.61 -22.61 23.38
C THR A 353 44.08 -22.67 23.32
N LYS A 354 43.34 -22.05 24.25
CA LYS A 354 41.87 -22.11 24.34
C LYS A 354 41.17 -20.75 24.20
N CYS A 355 41.90 -19.68 23.89
CA CYS A 355 41.32 -18.35 23.75
C CYS A 355 41.22 -17.92 22.28
N ILE A 356 40.07 -17.39 21.85
CA ILE A 356 39.92 -16.77 20.52
C ILE A 356 40.35 -15.29 20.54
N ALA A 357 40.74 -14.76 19.38
CA ALA A 357 40.94 -13.33 19.23
C ALA A 357 39.63 -12.55 19.47
N GLY A 358 39.69 -11.41 20.16
CA GLY A 358 38.49 -10.61 20.47
C GLY A 358 37.72 -10.12 19.25
N SER A 359 38.38 -9.99 18.08
CA SER A 359 37.72 -9.71 16.80
C SER A 359 36.80 -10.86 16.35
N ASN A 360 37.17 -12.11 16.65
CA ASN A 360 36.46 -13.29 16.21
C ASN A 360 35.17 -13.52 17.01
N PHE A 361 35.11 -13.01 18.24
CA PHE A 361 33.92 -13.08 19.09
C PHE A 361 32.68 -12.47 18.41
N PHE A 362 32.86 -11.36 17.69
CA PHE A 362 31.75 -10.66 17.01
C PHE A 362 31.15 -11.44 15.84
N PHE A 363 31.87 -12.45 15.32
CA PHE A 363 31.42 -13.27 14.19
C PHE A 363 30.78 -14.59 14.64
N ILE A 364 30.57 -14.77 15.95
CA ILE A 364 29.82 -15.92 16.47
C ILE A 364 28.35 -15.77 16.09
N ASN A 365 27.86 -16.67 15.23
CA ASN A 365 26.46 -16.70 14.80
C ASN A 365 25.80 -18.08 14.90
N GLU A 366 26.58 -19.15 14.99
CA GLU A 366 26.02 -20.50 15.04
C GLU A 366 25.68 -20.87 16.50
N PRO A 367 24.49 -21.45 16.78
CA PRO A 367 24.15 -21.93 18.11
C PRO A 367 25.13 -23.03 18.58
N PHE A 368 25.54 -22.95 19.84
CA PHE A 368 26.36 -23.98 20.47
C PHE A 368 25.53 -25.18 20.92
N PRO A 369 26.13 -26.37 21.08
CA PRO A 369 25.46 -27.52 21.67
C PRO A 369 24.82 -27.20 23.03
N GLY A 370 23.51 -27.40 23.12
CA GLY A 370 22.67 -27.04 24.29
C GLY A 370 21.91 -25.73 24.16
N MET A 371 21.99 -25.04 23.01
CA MET A 371 21.15 -23.90 22.67
C MET A 371 20.07 -24.35 21.68
N THR A 372 18.81 -24.01 21.94
CA THR A 372 17.69 -24.22 21.03
C THR A 372 17.37 -22.92 20.31
N TYR A 373 17.76 -22.86 19.03
CA TYR A 373 17.47 -21.74 18.15
C TYR A 373 16.20 -22.00 17.34
N PHE A 374 15.25 -21.07 17.36
CA PHE A 374 14.00 -21.20 16.62
C PHE A 374 13.98 -20.43 15.29
N GLY A 375 15.07 -19.77 14.90
CA GLY A 375 15.13 -18.97 13.69
C GLY A 375 14.71 -17.51 13.91
N TYR A 376 14.44 -16.83 12.80
CA TYR A 376 13.90 -15.48 12.81
C TYR A 376 12.40 -15.50 13.12
N TYR A 377 11.97 -14.66 14.07
CA TYR A 377 10.56 -14.52 14.42
C TYR A 377 9.81 -13.81 13.31
N ASN A 378 8.81 -14.47 12.74
CA ASN A 378 7.97 -13.93 11.68
C ASN A 378 6.52 -13.91 12.13
N ILE A 379 5.86 -12.77 11.92
CA ILE A 379 4.44 -12.62 12.17
C ILE A 379 3.74 -12.97 10.88
N THR A 380 2.84 -13.95 10.92
CA THR A 380 2.05 -14.34 9.77
C THR A 380 1.08 -13.21 9.42
N ASN A 381 1.17 -12.71 8.20
CA ASN A 381 0.20 -11.73 7.72
C ASN A 381 -1.16 -12.40 7.57
N THR A 382 -2.23 -11.75 8.04
CA THR A 382 -3.59 -12.26 7.97
C THR A 382 -4.34 -11.61 6.81
N GLN A 383 -4.87 -12.44 5.91
CA GLN A 383 -5.68 -11.94 4.81
C GLN A 383 -7.04 -11.47 5.33
N VAL A 384 -7.37 -10.20 5.12
CA VAL A 384 -8.72 -9.67 5.34
C VAL A 384 -9.57 -10.08 4.14
N LYS A 385 -10.49 -11.03 4.36
CA LYS A 385 -11.42 -11.48 3.32
C LYS A 385 -12.59 -10.51 3.20
N PHE A 386 -13.10 -10.35 1.98
CA PHE A 386 -14.34 -9.61 1.73
C PHE A 386 -15.52 -10.28 2.47
N SER A 387 -16.48 -9.47 2.94
CA SER A 387 -17.61 -9.97 3.75
C SER A 387 -18.36 -11.10 3.03
N PRO A 388 -18.37 -12.33 3.59
CA PRO A 388 -19.05 -13.46 2.95
C PRO A 388 -20.54 -13.20 2.73
N SER A 389 -21.18 -12.46 3.64
CA SER A 389 -22.59 -12.08 3.56
C SER A 389 -22.90 -11.27 2.30
N ILE A 390 -22.00 -10.36 1.90
CA ILE A 390 -22.17 -9.54 0.71
C ILE A 390 -21.94 -10.37 -0.55
N GLN A 391 -20.91 -11.24 -0.56
CA GLN A 391 -20.66 -12.14 -1.71
C GLN A 391 -21.88 -13.03 -1.97
N ILE A 392 -22.41 -13.65 -0.92
CA ILE A 392 -23.59 -14.51 -1.00
C ILE A 392 -24.81 -13.70 -1.43
N GLY A 393 -25.06 -12.54 -0.82
CA GLY A 393 -26.20 -11.68 -1.12
C GLY A 393 -26.23 -11.22 -2.58
N VAL A 394 -25.12 -10.66 -3.08
CA VAL A 394 -25.00 -10.20 -4.47
C VAL A 394 -25.11 -11.37 -5.45
N SER A 395 -24.52 -12.52 -5.14
CA SER A 395 -24.58 -13.71 -6.00
C SER A 395 -25.99 -14.29 -6.11
N ILE A 396 -26.74 -14.34 -5.01
CA ILE A 396 -28.14 -14.82 -5.01
C ILE A 396 -29.02 -13.88 -5.86
N VAL A 397 -28.92 -12.56 -5.64
CA VAL A 397 -29.69 -11.57 -6.41
C VAL A 397 -29.37 -11.66 -7.90
N SER A 398 -28.08 -11.75 -8.24
CA SER A 398 -27.64 -11.94 -9.64
C SER A 398 -28.19 -13.24 -10.24
N GLY A 399 -28.17 -14.34 -9.48
CA GLY A 399 -28.72 -15.63 -9.91
C GLY A 399 -30.23 -15.60 -10.19
N VAL A 400 -31.00 -14.94 -9.33
CA VAL A 400 -32.46 -14.74 -9.54
C VAL A 400 -32.71 -13.89 -10.79
N LEU A 401 -31.94 -12.83 -11.00
CA LEU A 401 -32.05 -11.97 -12.19
C LEU A 401 -31.66 -12.70 -13.47
N ILE A 402 -30.63 -13.56 -13.43
CA ILE A 402 -30.27 -14.44 -14.56
C ILE A 402 -31.44 -15.36 -14.90
N ALA A 403 -32.10 -15.98 -13.90
CA ALA A 403 -33.28 -16.81 -14.14
C ALA A 403 -34.44 -16.01 -14.79
N ILE A 404 -34.69 -14.77 -14.35
CA ILE A 404 -35.70 -13.88 -14.96
C ILE A 404 -35.34 -13.53 -16.40
N VAL A 405 -34.06 -13.25 -16.69
CA VAL A 405 -33.58 -12.99 -18.06
C VAL A 405 -33.75 -14.21 -18.96
N LEU A 406 -33.40 -15.41 -18.48
CA LEU A 406 -33.60 -16.65 -19.23
C LEU A 406 -35.08 -16.92 -19.50
N LEU A 407 -35.96 -16.71 -18.52
CA LEU A 407 -37.41 -16.80 -18.71
C LEU A 407 -37.92 -15.77 -19.73
N SER A 408 -37.36 -14.56 -19.71
CA SER A 408 -37.68 -13.51 -20.68
C SER A 408 -37.21 -13.89 -22.09
N MET A 409 -36.05 -14.54 -22.25
CA MET A 409 -35.58 -15.04 -23.55
C MET A 409 -36.54 -16.10 -24.11
N VAL A 410 -36.98 -17.04 -23.27
CA VAL A 410 -37.99 -18.04 -23.62
C VAL A 410 -39.31 -17.37 -24.00
N GLY A 411 -39.74 -16.35 -23.25
CA GLY A 411 -40.93 -15.56 -23.55
C GLY A 411 -40.86 -14.85 -24.90
N VAL A 412 -39.73 -14.21 -25.23
CA VAL A 412 -39.49 -13.57 -26.53
C VAL A 412 -39.55 -14.58 -27.66
N TYR A 413 -38.94 -15.75 -27.48
CA TYR A 413 -38.96 -16.81 -28.49
C TYR A 413 -40.39 -17.36 -28.71
N LYS A 414 -41.12 -17.63 -27.63
CA LYS A 414 -42.48 -18.18 -27.67
C LYS A 414 -43.47 -17.22 -28.32
N TYR A 415 -43.44 -15.94 -27.95
CA TYR A 415 -44.41 -14.94 -28.42
C TYR A 415 -43.89 -14.11 -29.61
N ARG A 416 -42.89 -14.62 -30.34
CA ARG A 416 -42.25 -13.92 -31.48
C ARG A 416 -43.22 -13.50 -32.59
N ALA A 417 -44.35 -14.19 -32.72
CA ALA A 417 -45.37 -13.91 -33.73
C ALA A 417 -46.35 -12.79 -33.34
N SER A 418 -46.46 -12.46 -32.04
CA SER A 418 -47.30 -11.36 -31.57
C SER A 418 -46.80 -10.03 -32.12
N SER A 419 -47.73 -9.15 -32.56
CA SER A 419 -47.41 -7.82 -33.10
C SER A 419 -46.46 -7.03 -32.20
N SER A 420 -46.62 -7.15 -30.88
CA SER A 420 -45.82 -6.39 -29.91
C SER A 420 -44.35 -6.83 -29.84
N ILE A 421 -44.04 -8.10 -30.12
CA ILE A 421 -42.66 -8.62 -30.11
C ILE A 421 -42.06 -8.60 -31.51
N ARG A 422 -42.86 -8.94 -32.53
CA ARG A 422 -42.47 -8.96 -33.94
C ARG A 422 -42.02 -7.58 -34.42
N SER A 423 -42.79 -6.52 -34.12
CA SER A 423 -42.44 -5.13 -34.47
C SER A 423 -41.12 -4.70 -33.84
N ALA A 424 -40.80 -5.23 -32.65
CA ALA A 424 -39.57 -4.95 -31.94
C ALA A 424 -38.36 -5.79 -32.41
N SER A 425 -38.50 -6.63 -33.45
CA SER A 425 -37.46 -7.53 -33.96
C SER A 425 -36.94 -8.49 -32.87
N PRO A 426 -37.48 -9.72 -32.79
CA PRO A 426 -37.17 -10.67 -31.71
C PRO A 426 -35.67 -10.91 -31.47
N ILE A 427 -34.86 -10.90 -32.54
CA ILE A 427 -33.41 -11.10 -32.48
C ILE A 427 -32.71 -9.97 -31.69
N PHE A 428 -33.10 -8.71 -31.89
CA PHE A 428 -32.55 -7.58 -31.13
C PHE A 428 -32.88 -7.69 -29.64
N LEU A 429 -34.08 -8.17 -29.31
CA LEU A 429 -34.46 -8.40 -27.92
C LEU A 429 -33.64 -9.50 -27.28
N ILE A 430 -33.33 -10.57 -28.01
CA ILE A 430 -32.42 -11.62 -27.55
C ILE A 430 -31.01 -11.07 -27.31
N PHE A 431 -30.48 -10.21 -28.19
CA PHE A 431 -29.17 -9.57 -27.97
C PHE A 431 -29.14 -8.71 -26.70
N ILE A 432 -30.18 -7.91 -26.44
CA ILE A 432 -30.27 -7.10 -25.22
C ILE A 432 -30.29 -7.99 -23.97
N LEU A 433 -31.09 -9.08 -23.98
CA LEU A 433 -31.14 -10.03 -22.88
C LEU A 433 -29.81 -10.78 -22.71
N PHE A 434 -29.11 -11.08 -23.80
CA PHE A 434 -27.81 -11.73 -23.76
C PHE A 434 -26.75 -10.81 -23.15
N GLY A 435 -26.75 -9.52 -23.51
CA GLY A 435 -25.94 -8.50 -22.85
C GLY A 435 -26.22 -8.43 -21.35
N ALA A 436 -27.49 -8.43 -20.94
CA ALA A 436 -27.88 -8.44 -19.53
C ALA A 436 -27.38 -9.70 -18.79
N LEU A 437 -27.46 -10.88 -19.42
CA LEU A 437 -26.96 -12.14 -18.85
C LEU A 437 -25.45 -12.06 -18.59
N ILE A 438 -24.67 -11.54 -19.54
CA ILE A 438 -23.22 -11.37 -19.38
C ILE A 438 -22.91 -10.39 -18.24
N VAL A 439 -23.63 -9.26 -18.14
CA VAL A 439 -23.41 -8.31 -17.04
C VAL A 439 -23.69 -8.94 -15.68
N PHE A 440 -24.80 -9.67 -15.52
CA PHE A 440 -25.10 -10.36 -14.26
C PHE A 440 -24.04 -11.44 -13.92
N GLY A 441 -23.55 -12.18 -14.92
CA GLY A 441 -22.42 -13.09 -14.74
C GLY A 441 -21.13 -12.37 -14.34
N GLY A 442 -20.86 -11.20 -14.92
CA GLY A 442 -19.72 -10.35 -14.58
C GLY A 442 -19.77 -9.83 -13.15
N ILE A 443 -20.95 -9.48 -12.64
CA ILE A 443 -21.15 -9.02 -11.26
C ILE A 443 -20.84 -10.15 -10.25
N ILE A 444 -21.21 -11.40 -10.55
CA ILE A 444 -20.84 -12.56 -9.73
C ILE A 444 -19.31 -12.71 -9.66
N LEU A 445 -18.61 -12.56 -10.79
CA LEU A 445 -17.14 -12.56 -10.80
C LEU A 445 -16.54 -11.37 -10.03
N TRP A 446 -17.24 -10.23 -10.00
CA TRP A 446 -16.82 -9.02 -9.29
C TRP A 446 -16.77 -9.19 -7.77
N VAL A 447 -17.66 -10.00 -7.20
CA VAL A 447 -17.67 -10.32 -5.77
C VAL A 447 -16.95 -11.63 -5.41
N SER A 448 -16.59 -12.44 -6.40
CA SER A 448 -15.88 -13.71 -6.22
C SER A 448 -14.47 -13.53 -5.64
N GLU A 449 -13.90 -14.60 -5.09
CA GLU A 449 -12.49 -14.64 -4.68
C GLU A 449 -11.57 -14.24 -5.84
N LEU A 450 -10.56 -13.44 -5.52
CA LEU A 450 -9.60 -12.91 -6.46
C LEU A 450 -8.57 -13.96 -6.86
N ASN A 451 -8.26 -13.95 -8.16
CA ASN A 451 -7.12 -14.58 -8.80
C ASN A 451 -6.84 -13.80 -10.09
N ASP A 452 -5.70 -14.06 -10.73
CA ASP A 452 -5.30 -13.35 -11.96
C ASP A 452 -6.36 -13.44 -13.08
N HIS A 453 -7.04 -14.57 -13.19
CA HIS A 453 -8.08 -14.79 -14.21
C HIS A 453 -9.37 -14.04 -13.89
N VAL A 454 -9.77 -13.96 -12.63
CA VAL A 454 -10.94 -13.24 -12.15
C VAL A 454 -10.72 -11.74 -12.30
N CYS A 455 -9.52 -11.24 -12.02
CA CYS A 455 -9.18 -9.83 -12.26
C CYS A 455 -9.44 -9.40 -13.71
N ASN A 456 -9.01 -10.21 -14.67
CA ASN A 456 -9.28 -9.97 -16.08
C ASN A 456 -10.76 -10.21 -16.43
N GLY A 457 -11.33 -11.34 -16.01
CA GLY A 457 -12.69 -11.76 -16.33
C GLY A 457 -13.77 -10.76 -15.88
N ARG A 458 -13.53 -10.09 -14.75
CA ARG A 458 -14.38 -8.99 -14.22
C ARG A 458 -14.60 -7.90 -15.26
N LEU A 459 -13.52 -7.36 -15.83
CA LEU A 459 -13.60 -6.28 -16.81
C LEU A 459 -14.16 -6.77 -18.14
N TRP A 460 -13.73 -7.94 -18.61
CA TRP A 460 -14.22 -8.53 -19.86
C TRP A 460 -15.74 -8.74 -19.86
N MET A 461 -16.27 -9.37 -18.81
CA MET A 461 -17.71 -9.67 -18.75
C MET A 461 -18.54 -8.39 -18.67
N VAL A 462 -18.20 -7.46 -17.78
CA VAL A 462 -18.96 -6.22 -17.62
C VAL A 462 -18.94 -5.37 -18.89
N THR A 463 -17.77 -5.20 -19.52
CA THR A 463 -17.63 -4.39 -20.75
C THR A 463 -18.33 -5.02 -21.96
N LEU A 464 -18.15 -6.32 -22.20
CA LEU A 464 -18.83 -7.02 -23.29
C LEU A 464 -20.35 -7.02 -23.12
N GLY A 465 -20.82 -7.23 -21.88
CA GLY A 465 -22.25 -7.20 -21.56
C GLY A 465 -22.87 -5.83 -21.80
N PHE A 466 -22.25 -4.75 -21.30
CA PHE A 466 -22.71 -3.38 -21.54
C PHE A 466 -22.61 -2.98 -23.02
N SER A 467 -21.55 -3.39 -23.73
CA SER A 467 -21.41 -3.10 -25.17
C SER A 467 -22.50 -3.78 -25.98
N THR A 468 -22.88 -5.01 -25.65
CA THR A 468 -23.97 -5.73 -26.31
C THR A 468 -25.31 -5.04 -26.02
N LEU A 469 -25.56 -4.69 -24.76
CA LEU A 469 -26.80 -4.05 -24.31
C LEU A 469 -26.97 -2.66 -24.94
N ILE A 470 -26.02 -1.73 -24.70
CA ILE A 470 -26.15 -0.35 -25.14
C ILE A 470 -25.98 -0.26 -26.66
N GLY A 471 -25.03 -1.00 -27.26
CA GLY A 471 -24.84 -1.02 -28.71
C GLY A 471 -26.09 -1.45 -29.48
N SER A 472 -26.81 -2.47 -28.99
CA SER A 472 -28.08 -2.91 -29.58
C SER A 472 -29.18 -1.84 -29.49
N LEU A 473 -29.24 -1.09 -28.38
CA LEU A 473 -30.21 0.00 -28.20
C LEU A 473 -29.91 1.19 -29.12
N VAL A 474 -28.64 1.58 -29.23
CA VAL A 474 -28.20 2.71 -30.06
C VAL A 474 -28.46 2.44 -31.54
N VAL A 475 -28.05 1.28 -32.05
CA VAL A 475 -28.25 0.90 -33.47
C VAL A 475 -29.73 0.85 -33.83
N LYS A 476 -30.57 0.35 -32.91
CA LYS A 476 -32.01 0.30 -33.13
C LYS A 476 -32.65 1.68 -33.16
N ASN A 477 -32.28 2.56 -32.24
CA ASN A 477 -32.71 3.96 -32.29
C ASN A 477 -32.20 4.65 -33.56
N PHE A 478 -30.96 4.40 -33.96
CA PHE A 478 -30.38 4.98 -35.17
C PHE A 478 -31.17 4.59 -36.44
N ARG A 479 -31.61 3.32 -36.55
CA ARG A 479 -32.52 2.89 -37.64
C ARG A 479 -33.82 3.68 -37.66
N ILE A 480 -34.44 3.89 -36.49
CA ILE A 480 -35.69 4.66 -36.40
C ILE A 480 -35.43 6.10 -36.86
N TRP A 481 -34.34 6.73 -36.41
CA TRP A 481 -33.97 8.06 -36.86
C TRP A 481 -33.77 8.14 -38.37
N LEU A 482 -33.03 7.21 -39.00
CA LEU A 482 -32.84 7.17 -40.46
C LEU A 482 -34.15 7.05 -41.26
N ILE A 483 -35.16 6.37 -40.70
CA ILE A 483 -36.47 6.23 -41.36
C ILE A 483 -37.23 7.57 -41.34
N PHE A 484 -37.16 8.32 -40.24
CA PHE A 484 -37.91 9.57 -40.06
C PHE A 484 -37.18 10.82 -40.57
N ASP A 485 -35.86 10.77 -40.71
CA ASP A 485 -35.04 11.88 -41.19
C ASP A 485 -34.95 11.95 -42.73
N ASN A 486 -35.80 11.20 -43.45
CA ASN A 486 -35.86 11.24 -44.90
C ASN A 486 -36.78 12.39 -45.39
N PRO A 487 -36.23 13.44 -46.04
CA PRO A 487 -37.02 14.59 -46.49
C PRO A 487 -38.09 14.25 -47.54
N GLU A 488 -37.98 13.11 -48.22
CA GLU A 488 -38.90 12.73 -49.31
C GLU A 488 -40.04 11.80 -48.88
N LEU A 489 -40.11 11.38 -47.60
CA LEU A 489 -41.06 10.37 -47.09
C LEU A 489 -41.10 9.08 -47.95
N LYS A 490 -40.04 8.81 -48.72
CA LYS A 490 -39.91 7.57 -49.50
C LYS A 490 -39.81 6.40 -48.54
N THR A 491 -40.56 5.34 -48.81
CA THR A 491 -40.52 4.10 -48.02
C THR A 491 -39.16 3.43 -48.16
N VAL A 492 -38.25 3.68 -47.22
CA VAL A 492 -36.96 2.99 -47.16
C VAL A 492 -37.16 1.70 -46.38
N LYS A 493 -37.04 0.55 -47.06
CA LYS A 493 -37.03 -0.77 -46.42
C LYS A 493 -35.62 -1.06 -45.90
N ILE A 494 -35.39 -0.80 -44.61
CA ILE A 494 -34.16 -1.22 -43.92
C ILE A 494 -34.40 -2.61 -43.30
N THR A 495 -33.69 -3.62 -43.78
CA THR A 495 -33.78 -5.01 -43.27
C THR A 495 -32.95 -5.19 -41.99
N ASN A 496 -33.28 -6.20 -41.17
CA ASN A 496 -32.52 -6.44 -39.92
C ASN A 496 -31.07 -6.84 -40.21
N TYR A 497 -30.82 -7.50 -41.35
CA TYR A 497 -29.49 -7.87 -41.82
C TYR A 497 -28.57 -6.67 -42.05
N GLN A 498 -29.12 -5.50 -42.39
CA GLN A 498 -28.32 -4.28 -42.55
C GLN A 498 -27.87 -3.68 -41.21
N LEU A 499 -28.53 -4.00 -40.09
CA LEU A 499 -28.19 -3.47 -38.77
C LEU A 499 -27.16 -4.33 -38.02
N TYR A 500 -27.12 -5.65 -38.25
CA TYR A 500 -26.20 -6.54 -37.54
C TYR A 500 -24.72 -6.14 -37.65
N PRO A 501 -24.23 -5.66 -38.81
CA PRO A 501 -22.86 -5.16 -38.92
C PRO A 501 -22.54 -4.00 -37.97
N TRP A 502 -23.51 -3.13 -37.68
CA TRP A 502 -23.31 -1.99 -36.77
C TRP A 502 -23.16 -2.44 -35.31
N VAL A 503 -23.98 -3.40 -34.87
CA VAL A 503 -23.86 -3.99 -33.52
C VAL A 503 -22.55 -4.77 -33.41
N ALA A 504 -22.21 -5.57 -34.43
CA ALA A 504 -20.94 -6.30 -34.48
C ALA A 504 -19.73 -5.36 -34.46
N CYS A 505 -19.79 -4.21 -35.15
CA CYS A 505 -18.73 -3.20 -35.13
C CYS A 505 -18.49 -2.67 -33.70
N CYS A 506 -19.56 -2.32 -32.97
CA CYS A 506 -19.46 -1.89 -31.58
C CYS A 506 -18.79 -2.96 -30.69
N LEU A 507 -19.13 -4.23 -30.89
CA LEU A 507 -18.52 -5.35 -30.14
C LEU A 507 -17.06 -5.59 -30.51
N VAL A 508 -16.71 -5.51 -31.79
CA VAL A 508 -15.32 -5.69 -32.26
C VAL A 508 -14.41 -4.59 -31.69
N ILE A 509 -14.87 -3.34 -31.68
CA ILE A 509 -14.13 -2.24 -31.05
C ILE A 509 -13.89 -2.54 -29.56
N ASN A 510 -14.91 -3.00 -28.85
CA ASN A 510 -14.78 -3.33 -27.44
C ASN A 510 -13.81 -4.50 -27.19
N ILE A 511 -13.87 -5.56 -28.00
CA ILE A 511 -12.95 -6.71 -27.92
C ILE A 511 -11.51 -6.26 -28.16
N ILE A 512 -11.25 -5.44 -29.17
CA ILE A 512 -9.90 -4.92 -29.46
C ILE A 512 -9.36 -4.14 -28.27
N LEU A 513 -10.15 -3.22 -27.70
CA LEU A 513 -9.73 -2.42 -26.54
C LEU A 513 -9.44 -3.31 -25.32
N MET A 514 -10.27 -4.33 -25.07
CA MET A 514 -10.07 -5.27 -23.96
C MET A 514 -8.86 -6.19 -24.17
N SER A 515 -8.55 -6.59 -25.41
CA SER A 515 -7.32 -7.31 -25.75
C SER A 515 -6.07 -6.46 -25.53
N ILE A 516 -6.11 -5.17 -25.86
CA ILE A 516 -5.03 -4.22 -25.58
C ILE A 516 -4.85 -4.06 -24.07
N LEU A 517 -5.95 -3.93 -23.31
CA LEU A 517 -5.91 -3.80 -21.85
C LEU A 517 -5.27 -5.04 -21.20
N THR A 518 -5.68 -6.24 -21.63
CA THR A 518 -5.16 -7.50 -21.08
C THR A 518 -3.68 -7.69 -21.41
N SER A 519 -3.24 -7.30 -22.61
CA SER A 519 -1.84 -7.47 -23.05
C SER A 519 -0.89 -6.42 -22.48
N LEU A 520 -1.31 -5.15 -22.41
CA LEU A 520 -0.46 -4.05 -21.93
C LEU A 520 -0.61 -3.76 -20.45
N GLY A 521 -1.75 -4.11 -19.83
CA GLY A 521 -2.12 -3.66 -18.48
C GLY A 521 -1.49 -4.43 -17.33
N ASP A 522 -0.98 -5.65 -17.57
CA ASP A 522 -0.45 -6.55 -16.52
C ASP A 522 -1.40 -6.67 -15.31
N LEU A 523 -2.69 -6.86 -15.61
CA LEU A 523 -3.74 -6.89 -14.61
C LEU A 523 -3.69 -8.21 -13.84
N ARG A 524 -3.17 -8.15 -12.61
CA ARG A 524 -2.94 -9.30 -11.73
C ARG A 524 -3.41 -9.06 -10.29
N GLU A 525 -3.53 -10.14 -9.53
CA GLU A 525 -3.75 -10.03 -8.09
C GLU A 525 -2.46 -9.61 -7.37
N VAL A 526 -2.59 -8.68 -6.42
CA VAL A 526 -1.48 -8.24 -5.56
C VAL A 526 -1.99 -8.12 -4.13
N ASP A 527 -1.17 -8.55 -3.18
CA ASP A 527 -1.40 -8.34 -1.75
C ASP A 527 -1.06 -6.90 -1.39
N ALA A 528 -2.07 -6.12 -1.00
CA ALA A 528 -1.90 -4.74 -0.59
C ALA A 528 -2.02 -4.62 0.94
N THR A 529 -1.01 -3.98 1.55
CA THR A 529 -0.95 -3.63 2.97
C THR A 529 -1.10 -2.11 3.13
N GLY A 530 -1.54 -1.65 4.31
CA GLY A 530 -1.62 -0.21 4.62
C GLY A 530 -2.70 0.61 3.89
N ILE A 531 -3.63 -0.06 3.21
CA ILE A 531 -4.85 0.53 2.63
C ILE A 531 -6.03 0.40 3.61
N ASP A 532 -7.09 1.21 3.46
CA ASP A 532 -8.39 1.07 4.17
C ASP A 532 -8.33 0.81 5.69
N SER A 533 -7.42 1.48 6.41
CA SER A 533 -7.19 1.26 7.84
C SER A 533 -6.83 -0.18 8.24
N LEU A 534 -6.32 -0.99 7.29
CA LEU A 534 -5.82 -2.33 7.57
C LEU A 534 -4.72 -2.28 8.64
N GLY A 535 -4.75 -3.26 9.54
CA GLY A 535 -3.69 -3.44 10.52
C GLY A 535 -2.32 -3.65 9.86
N LYS A 536 -1.24 -3.36 10.59
CA LYS A 536 0.16 -3.52 10.13
C LYS A 536 0.50 -4.92 9.60
N TYR A 537 -0.22 -5.94 10.06
CA TYR A 537 -0.05 -7.35 9.67
C TYR A 537 -1.24 -7.89 8.87
N GLU A 538 -2.11 -7.02 8.40
CA GLU A 538 -3.26 -7.36 7.58
C GLU A 538 -3.00 -7.00 6.13
N PHE A 539 -3.50 -7.82 5.21
CA PHE A 539 -3.46 -7.52 3.79
C PHE A 539 -4.80 -7.83 3.12
N LEU A 540 -5.11 -7.07 2.07
CA LEU A 540 -6.27 -7.27 1.21
C LEU A 540 -5.76 -7.59 -0.20
N LYS A 541 -6.31 -8.63 -0.82
CA LYS A 541 -6.07 -8.91 -2.24
C LYS A 541 -6.79 -7.86 -3.09
N ILE A 542 -6.08 -7.22 -4.02
CA ILE A 542 -6.64 -6.27 -4.99
C ILE A 542 -6.16 -6.59 -6.40
N CYS A 543 -6.94 -6.19 -7.41
CA CYS A 543 -6.46 -6.21 -8.79
C CYS A 543 -5.68 -4.93 -9.08
N LYS A 544 -4.40 -5.05 -9.45
CA LYS A 544 -3.55 -3.92 -9.81
C LYS A 544 -3.19 -4.00 -11.29
N MET A 545 -3.24 -2.87 -11.97
CA MET A 545 -2.74 -2.68 -13.34
C MET A 545 -1.58 -1.70 -13.34
N ASN A 546 -0.75 -1.76 -14.37
CA ASN A 546 0.28 -0.77 -14.62
C ASN A 546 -0.31 0.53 -15.21
N ASN A 547 0.53 1.57 -15.33
CA ASN A 547 0.10 2.87 -15.87
C ASN A 547 -0.44 2.79 -17.31
N SER A 548 0.10 1.87 -18.13
CA SER A 548 -0.37 1.62 -19.49
C SER A 548 -1.77 0.99 -19.51
N GLY A 549 -2.08 0.12 -18.56
CA GLY A 549 -3.43 -0.44 -18.39
C GLY A 549 -4.43 0.63 -18.00
N ALA A 550 -4.05 1.55 -17.10
CA ALA A 550 -4.91 2.65 -16.69
C ALA A 550 -5.29 3.57 -17.86
N SER A 551 -4.35 3.89 -18.76
CA SER A 551 -4.66 4.72 -19.94
C SER A 551 -5.61 4.02 -20.92
N VAL A 552 -5.47 2.71 -21.10
CA VAL A 552 -6.40 1.92 -21.92
C VAL A 552 -7.79 1.84 -21.26
N LEU A 553 -7.85 1.71 -19.94
CA LEU A 553 -9.11 1.73 -19.20
C LEU A 553 -9.86 3.05 -19.38
N TYR A 554 -9.17 4.20 -19.33
CA TYR A 554 -9.79 5.50 -19.61
C TYR A 554 -10.29 5.61 -21.05
N THR A 555 -9.59 4.99 -22.00
CA THR A 555 -10.02 4.92 -23.41
C THR A 555 -11.32 4.11 -23.55
N ILE A 556 -11.44 2.99 -22.83
CA ILE A 556 -12.67 2.18 -22.77
C ILE A 556 -13.83 2.98 -22.16
N LEU A 557 -13.59 3.71 -21.07
CA LEU A 557 -14.60 4.56 -20.45
C LEU A 557 -15.08 5.67 -21.41
N ALA A 558 -14.15 6.31 -22.12
CA ALA A 558 -14.46 7.33 -23.13
C ALA A 558 -15.29 6.76 -24.29
N TYR A 559 -14.97 5.55 -24.76
CA TYR A 559 -15.76 4.84 -25.77
C TYR A 559 -17.20 4.60 -25.32
N PHE A 560 -17.42 4.10 -24.10
CA PHE A 560 -18.77 3.92 -23.55
C PHE A 560 -19.51 5.24 -23.37
N GLY A 561 -18.81 6.29 -22.92
CA GLY A 561 -19.36 7.64 -22.82
C GLY A 561 -19.85 8.16 -24.17
N ALA A 562 -19.04 8.03 -25.23
CA ALA A 562 -19.39 8.46 -26.58
C ALA A 562 -20.57 7.65 -27.16
N LEU A 563 -20.59 6.33 -26.94
CA LEU A 563 -21.68 5.46 -27.41
C LEU A 563 -23.01 5.82 -26.72
N LEU A 564 -22.97 6.11 -25.42
CA LEU A 564 -24.13 6.54 -24.65
C LEU A 564 -24.61 7.95 -25.04
N LEU A 565 -23.70 8.92 -25.23
CA LEU A 565 -24.04 10.26 -25.73
C LEU A 565 -24.69 10.20 -27.11
N THR A 566 -24.17 9.37 -28.01
CA THR A 566 -24.77 9.11 -29.33
C THR A 566 -26.18 8.55 -29.18
N GLY A 567 -26.37 7.57 -28.28
CA GLY A 567 -27.69 7.01 -27.98
C GLY A 567 -28.69 8.05 -27.49
N VAL A 568 -28.28 8.88 -26.52
CA VAL A 568 -29.08 9.96 -25.94
C VAL A 568 -29.45 11.00 -27.00
N PHE A 569 -28.50 11.40 -27.84
CA PHE A 569 -28.72 12.35 -28.94
C PHE A 569 -29.73 11.82 -29.95
N VAL A 570 -29.57 10.57 -30.40
CA VAL A 570 -30.49 9.93 -31.33
C VAL A 570 -31.88 9.79 -30.71
N SER A 571 -31.99 9.38 -29.44
CA SER A 571 -33.27 9.35 -28.71
C SER A 571 -33.94 10.73 -28.64
N TRP A 572 -33.16 11.78 -28.41
CA TRP A 572 -33.68 13.14 -28.36
C TRP A 572 -34.24 13.60 -29.71
N LYS A 573 -33.59 13.25 -30.83
CA LYS A 573 -34.10 13.55 -32.19
C LYS A 573 -35.40 12.82 -32.52
N ILE A 574 -35.55 11.57 -32.09
CA ILE A 574 -36.72 10.73 -32.40
C ILE A 574 -37.95 11.11 -31.55
N ARG A 575 -37.81 11.91 -30.48
CA ARG A 575 -38.89 12.22 -29.52
C ARG A 575 -40.17 12.81 -30.16
N ILE A 576 -40.07 13.39 -31.35
CA ILE A 576 -41.20 14.01 -32.08
C ILE A 576 -42.09 12.94 -32.74
N VAL A 577 -41.56 11.72 -32.92
CA VAL A 577 -42.24 10.60 -33.59
C VAL A 577 -43.18 9.87 -32.61
N ASP A 578 -44.41 10.37 -32.50
CA ASP A 578 -45.46 9.79 -31.65
C ASP A 578 -46.40 8.86 -32.41
N ILE A 579 -45.85 7.86 -33.08
CA ILE A 579 -46.62 6.81 -33.76
C ILE A 579 -46.70 5.60 -32.83
N GLU A 580 -47.91 5.07 -32.56
CA GLU A 580 -48.11 3.93 -31.64
C GLU A 580 -47.29 2.68 -32.06
N GLU A 581 -47.02 2.53 -33.35
CA GLU A 581 -46.14 1.50 -33.92
C GLU A 581 -44.67 1.64 -33.47
N PHE A 582 -44.26 2.84 -33.05
CA PHE A 582 -42.91 3.18 -32.58
C PHE A 582 -42.86 3.57 -31.10
N ASN A 583 -43.89 3.22 -30.31
CA ASN A 583 -43.91 3.47 -28.86
C ASN A 583 -42.74 2.78 -28.12
N GLU A 584 -42.04 1.86 -28.78
CA GLU A 584 -40.78 1.29 -28.28
C GLU A 584 -39.65 2.33 -28.13
N SER A 585 -39.60 3.36 -29.00
CA SER A 585 -38.56 4.40 -28.96
C SER A 585 -38.51 5.13 -27.61
N ARG A 586 -39.68 5.37 -26.99
CA ARG A 586 -39.79 5.96 -25.67
C ARG A 586 -39.20 5.08 -24.59
N ALA A 587 -39.47 3.77 -24.61
CA ALA A 587 -38.89 2.82 -23.66
C ALA A 587 -37.35 2.77 -23.78
N ILE A 588 -36.82 2.77 -25.00
CA ILE A 588 -35.37 2.81 -25.23
C ILE A 588 -34.78 4.13 -24.72
N ALA A 589 -35.42 5.27 -24.99
CA ALA A 589 -34.99 6.57 -24.49
C ALA A 589 -34.96 6.61 -22.95
N HIS A 590 -36.03 6.13 -22.29
CA HIS A 590 -36.07 6.03 -20.83
C HIS A 590 -34.95 5.15 -20.27
N THR A 591 -34.63 4.02 -20.92
CA THR A 591 -33.50 3.18 -20.54
C THR A 591 -32.17 3.91 -20.68
N LEU A 592 -31.91 4.57 -21.81
CA LEU A 592 -30.66 5.32 -22.03
C LEU A 592 -30.52 6.49 -21.06
N TYR A 593 -31.60 7.19 -20.75
CA TYR A 593 -31.60 8.27 -19.75
C TYR A 593 -31.35 7.73 -18.34
N ALA A 594 -31.94 6.59 -17.96
CA ALA A 594 -31.70 5.95 -16.67
C ALA A 594 -30.24 5.50 -16.52
N ILE A 595 -29.65 4.87 -17.55
CA ILE A 595 -28.23 4.49 -17.55
C ILE A 595 -27.35 5.74 -17.38
N SER A 596 -27.63 6.80 -18.15
CA SER A 596 -26.87 8.06 -18.10
C SER A 596 -26.89 8.70 -16.71
N PHE A 597 -28.08 8.76 -16.09
CA PHE A 597 -28.25 9.30 -14.75
C PHE A 597 -27.50 8.50 -13.69
N CYS A 598 -27.58 7.16 -13.75
CA CYS A 598 -26.83 6.31 -12.82
C CYS A 598 -25.32 6.53 -12.94
N LEU A 599 -24.79 6.58 -14.17
CA LEU A 599 -23.36 6.81 -14.39
C LEU A 599 -22.91 8.20 -13.90
N PHE A 600 -23.77 9.22 -14.05
CA PHE A 600 -23.51 10.55 -13.51
C PHE A 600 -23.37 10.56 -11.97
N VAL A 601 -24.05 9.66 -11.26
CA VAL A 601 -23.90 9.50 -9.80
C VAL A 601 -22.70 8.64 -9.42
N ILE A 602 -22.47 7.54 -10.14
CA ILE A 602 -21.43 6.56 -9.80
C ILE A 602 -20.03 7.11 -10.04
N VAL A 603 -19.80 7.80 -11.17
CA VAL A 603 -18.44 8.26 -11.53
C VAL A 603 -17.86 9.23 -10.48
N PRO A 604 -18.58 10.28 -10.01
CA PRO A 604 -18.11 11.11 -8.92
C PRO A 604 -17.88 10.34 -7.60
N LEU A 605 -18.75 9.37 -7.27
CA LEU A 605 -18.57 8.56 -6.08
C LEU A 605 -17.26 7.76 -6.14
N MET A 606 -16.86 7.24 -7.31
CA MET A 606 -15.61 6.49 -7.49
C MET A 606 -14.34 7.36 -7.39
N ILE A 607 -14.46 8.69 -7.53
CA ILE A 607 -13.33 9.61 -7.37
C ILE A 607 -13.10 9.94 -5.87
N SER A 608 -14.13 9.75 -5.03
CA SER A 608 -14.01 9.94 -3.59
C SER A 608 -13.09 8.87 -2.97
N PRO A 609 -12.24 9.21 -1.99
CA PRO A 609 -11.51 8.20 -1.21
C PRO A 609 -12.54 7.32 -0.50
N LEU A 610 -12.68 6.09 -0.99
CA LEU A 610 -13.58 5.07 -0.48
C LEU A 610 -12.75 3.84 -0.13
N GLU A 611 -13.19 3.12 0.90
CA GLU A 611 -12.67 1.78 1.16
C GLU A 611 -12.89 0.89 -0.07
N LYS A 612 -11.93 0.03 -0.40
CA LYS A 612 -12.01 -0.90 -1.53
C LYS A 612 -13.21 -1.84 -1.46
N GLN A 613 -13.63 -2.19 -0.24
CA GLN A 613 -14.87 -2.93 -0.03
C GLN A 613 -16.10 -2.13 -0.50
N SER A 614 -16.17 -0.85 -0.12
CA SER A 614 -17.24 0.07 -0.52
C SER A 614 -17.26 0.31 -2.02
N GLU A 615 -16.09 0.48 -2.66
CA GLU A 615 -15.95 0.58 -4.12
C GLU A 615 -16.57 -0.65 -4.83
N THR A 616 -16.20 -1.85 -4.38
CA THR A 616 -16.71 -3.13 -4.91
C THR A 616 -18.22 -3.23 -4.76
N ILE A 617 -18.77 -2.84 -3.61
CA ILE A 617 -20.22 -2.87 -3.36
C ILE A 617 -20.96 -1.90 -4.29
N ILE A 618 -20.49 -0.66 -4.39
CA ILE A 618 -21.13 0.38 -5.20
C ILE A 618 -21.20 -0.06 -6.67
N LEU A 619 -20.09 -0.55 -7.23
CA LEU A 619 -20.04 -1.03 -8.62
C LEU A 619 -20.97 -2.22 -8.86
N SER A 620 -21.04 -3.16 -7.91
CA SER A 620 -21.91 -4.34 -8.00
C SER A 620 -23.39 -3.94 -7.98
N VAL A 621 -23.79 -3.11 -7.02
CA VAL A 621 -25.18 -2.64 -6.86
C VAL A 621 -25.59 -1.78 -8.06
N ALA A 622 -24.70 -0.90 -8.53
CA ALA A 622 -24.91 -0.11 -9.73
C ALA A 622 -25.15 -0.98 -10.97
N GLY A 623 -24.29 -1.96 -11.22
CA GLY A 623 -24.43 -2.88 -12.34
C GLY A 623 -25.75 -3.65 -12.29
N LEU A 624 -26.15 -4.12 -11.10
CA LEU A 624 -27.44 -4.79 -10.88
C LEU A 624 -28.62 -3.87 -11.16
N PHE A 625 -28.59 -2.65 -10.62
CA PHE A 625 -29.67 -1.69 -10.75
C PHE A 625 -29.86 -1.24 -12.19
N ILE A 626 -28.78 -0.83 -12.87
CA ILE A 626 -28.81 -0.34 -14.25
C ILE A 626 -29.33 -1.42 -15.20
N THR A 627 -28.80 -2.65 -15.08
CA THR A 627 -29.18 -3.76 -15.97
C THR A 627 -30.62 -4.20 -15.71
N THR A 628 -31.03 -4.29 -14.44
CA THR A 628 -32.42 -4.63 -14.07
C THR A 628 -33.39 -3.56 -14.55
N ALA A 629 -33.08 -2.28 -14.37
CA ALA A 629 -33.91 -1.18 -14.84
C ALA A 629 -34.07 -1.23 -16.38
N ALA A 630 -32.99 -1.47 -17.12
CA ALA A 630 -33.02 -1.61 -18.57
C ALA A 630 -33.94 -2.77 -19.02
N VAL A 631 -33.84 -3.93 -18.36
CA VAL A 631 -34.69 -5.09 -18.66
C VAL A 631 -36.16 -4.79 -18.31
N LEU A 632 -36.45 -4.23 -17.15
CA LEU A 632 -37.83 -3.94 -16.75
C LEU A 632 -38.50 -2.92 -17.68
N ILE A 633 -37.82 -1.82 -18.02
CA ILE A 633 -38.36 -0.76 -18.88
C ILE A 633 -38.68 -1.29 -20.29
N ILE A 634 -37.85 -2.19 -20.84
CA ILE A 634 -38.01 -2.69 -22.21
C ILE A 634 -39.03 -3.84 -22.28
N PHE A 635 -38.98 -4.78 -21.34
CA PHE A 635 -39.68 -6.06 -21.46
C PHE A 635 -41.03 -6.07 -20.73
N LEU A 636 -41.18 -5.36 -19.62
CA LEU A 636 -42.43 -5.36 -18.84
C LEU A 636 -43.63 -4.86 -19.66
N PRO A 637 -43.55 -3.74 -20.40
CA PRO A 637 -44.67 -3.27 -21.24
C PRO A 637 -45.05 -4.26 -22.35
N LYS A 638 -44.06 -4.99 -22.89
CA LYS A 638 -44.28 -5.94 -24.00
C LYS A 638 -44.98 -7.20 -23.52
N PHE A 639 -44.49 -7.79 -22.43
CA PHE A 639 -45.14 -8.97 -21.84
C PHE A 639 -46.53 -8.64 -21.28
N TYR A 640 -46.72 -7.44 -20.73
CA TYR A 640 -48.04 -6.96 -20.30
C TYR A 640 -49.03 -6.87 -21.47
N ARG A 641 -48.62 -6.29 -22.62
CA ARG A 641 -49.47 -6.24 -23.83
C ARG A 641 -49.84 -7.63 -24.36
N VAL A 642 -48.90 -8.58 -24.34
CA VAL A 642 -49.18 -9.96 -24.74
C VAL A 642 -50.15 -10.63 -23.78
N TYR A 643 -50.05 -10.36 -22.47
CA TYR A 643 -50.96 -10.90 -21.46
C TYR A 643 -52.38 -10.31 -21.55
N GLU A 644 -52.50 -9.00 -21.73
CA GLU A 644 -53.78 -8.29 -21.75
C GLU A 644 -54.58 -8.57 -23.04
N TYR A 645 -53.93 -8.52 -24.21
CA TYR A 645 -54.62 -8.62 -25.50
C TYR A 645 -54.54 -10.01 -26.14
N GLY A 646 -53.75 -10.92 -25.59
CA GLY A 646 -53.48 -12.22 -26.20
C GLY A 646 -52.68 -12.11 -27.52
N GLU A 647 -52.25 -13.25 -28.06
CA GLU A 647 -51.40 -13.30 -29.26
C GLU A 647 -52.08 -12.64 -30.47
N GLU A 648 -53.38 -12.88 -30.66
CA GLU A 648 -54.17 -12.35 -31.78
C GLU A 648 -54.70 -10.93 -31.53
N GLY A 649 -55.10 -10.56 -30.31
CA GLY A 649 -55.65 -9.23 -30.04
C GLY A 649 -54.61 -8.11 -30.14
N THR A 650 -53.32 -8.43 -29.93
CA THR A 650 -52.24 -7.49 -30.27
C THR A 650 -52.21 -7.13 -31.76
N ASN A 651 -52.64 -8.03 -32.65
CA ASN A 651 -52.76 -7.75 -34.08
C ASN A 651 -53.98 -6.88 -34.38
N GLU A 652 -55.09 -7.06 -33.66
CA GLU A 652 -56.31 -6.27 -33.84
C GLU A 652 -56.16 -4.82 -33.36
N MET A 653 -55.47 -4.58 -32.24
CA MET A 653 -55.20 -3.22 -31.75
C MET A 653 -54.40 -2.40 -32.77
N PHE A 654 -53.38 -3.02 -33.38
CA PHE A 654 -52.58 -2.42 -34.45
C PHE A 654 -53.37 -2.23 -35.76
N LYS A 655 -54.34 -3.11 -36.06
CA LYS A 655 -55.22 -2.96 -37.24
C LYS A 655 -56.33 -1.92 -37.04
N SER A 656 -56.90 -1.81 -35.84
CA SER A 656 -58.08 -0.99 -35.53
C SER A 656 -57.78 0.51 -35.52
N LYS A 657 -56.56 0.93 -35.17
CA LYS A 657 -56.17 2.34 -35.06
C LYS A 657 -55.56 2.96 -36.33
N LYS A 658 -55.67 2.31 -37.49
CA LYS A 658 -55.17 2.79 -38.81
C LYS A 658 -55.81 4.09 -39.35
N SER A 659 -56.54 4.82 -38.52
CA SER A 659 -57.15 6.12 -38.84
C SER A 659 -56.60 7.18 -37.88
N SER A 660 -55.38 7.67 -38.12
CA SER A 660 -54.91 8.89 -37.44
C SER A 660 -55.55 10.11 -38.11
N ASN A 661 -56.14 10.99 -37.29
CA ASN A 661 -56.87 12.21 -37.72
C ASN A 661 -56.02 13.19 -38.57
N ILE A 662 -54.70 12.98 -38.64
CA ILE A 662 -53.75 13.81 -39.40
C ILE A 662 -53.79 13.49 -40.91
N ALA A 663 -54.10 12.25 -41.30
CA ALA A 663 -54.24 11.88 -42.71
C ALA A 663 -55.56 12.37 -43.33
N THR A 664 -56.62 12.46 -42.51
CA THR A 664 -57.95 12.89 -42.93
C THR A 664 -58.05 14.42 -43.04
N ALA A 665 -57.43 15.17 -42.12
CA ALA A 665 -57.45 16.64 -42.13
C ALA A 665 -56.72 17.28 -43.33
N ARG A 666 -55.70 16.62 -43.90
CA ARG A 666 -55.01 17.11 -45.12
C ARG A 666 -55.73 16.74 -46.42
N ALA A 667 -56.48 15.64 -46.44
CA ALA A 667 -57.23 15.20 -47.62
C ALA A 667 -58.49 16.05 -47.89
N GLU A 668 -59.02 16.74 -46.88
CA GLU A 668 -60.23 17.56 -46.98
C GLU A 668 -59.95 19.01 -47.46
N SER A 669 -58.71 19.50 -47.37
CA SER A 669 -58.37 20.87 -47.81
C SER A 669 -58.20 21.05 -49.33
N HIS A 670 -58.18 19.96 -50.11
CA HIS A 670 -57.88 19.98 -51.56
C HIS A 670 -59.09 19.70 -52.48
N LYS A 671 -60.33 19.79 -51.99
CA LYS A 671 -61.52 19.33 -52.73
C LYS A 671 -62.58 20.38 -53.12
N SER A 672 -62.23 21.68 -53.17
CA SER A 672 -63.12 22.72 -53.71
C SER A 672 -62.52 23.45 -54.92
N SER A 673 -62.59 22.88 -56.13
CA SER A 673 -62.68 23.66 -57.39
C SER A 673 -62.76 22.73 -58.61
N ASN A 674 -63.87 22.87 -59.32
CA ASN A 674 -64.12 22.62 -60.74
C ASN A 674 -64.25 21.21 -61.36
N SER A 675 -65.34 21.15 -62.13
CA SER A 675 -65.94 20.07 -62.92
C SER A 675 -65.24 19.86 -64.26
N GLY A 676 -65.09 18.59 -64.69
CA GLY A 676 -64.75 18.28 -66.09
C GLY A 676 -64.04 16.95 -66.32
N ASN A 677 -64.83 15.91 -66.57
CA ASN A 677 -64.56 14.69 -67.36
C ASN A 677 -63.26 13.86 -67.22
N HIS A 678 -63.54 12.56 -67.05
CA HIS A 678 -62.78 11.37 -67.44
C HIS A 678 -61.65 10.81 -66.54
N ARG A 679 -61.95 9.57 -66.12
CA ARG A 679 -61.09 8.38 -66.01
C ARG A 679 -60.36 8.13 -64.68
N THR A 680 -60.74 6.98 -64.14
CA THR A 680 -59.97 6.01 -63.34
C THR A 680 -59.72 6.32 -61.87
N ASN A 681 -60.35 5.47 -61.05
CA ASN A 681 -60.08 5.17 -59.65
C ASN A 681 -58.57 5.17 -59.34
N ARG A 682 -58.10 6.14 -58.54
CA ARG A 682 -56.91 5.99 -57.71
C ARG A 682 -57.31 6.25 -56.26
N ARG A 683 -57.66 5.15 -55.60
CA ARG A 683 -57.83 5.04 -54.14
C ARG A 683 -56.51 5.47 -53.51
N GLY A 684 -56.56 6.46 -52.63
CA GLY A 684 -55.38 6.92 -51.88
C GLY A 684 -54.80 5.78 -51.04
N ASN A 685 -53.57 5.40 -51.34
CA ASN A 685 -52.81 4.46 -50.52
C ASN A 685 -52.31 5.20 -49.28
N LEU A 686 -52.98 4.94 -48.16
CA LEU A 686 -52.45 5.22 -46.83
C LEU A 686 -51.30 4.25 -46.55
N VAL A 687 -50.23 4.82 -45.98
CA VAL A 687 -48.98 4.16 -45.56
C VAL A 687 -49.29 2.94 -44.69
N SER A 688 -48.99 1.76 -45.21
CA SER A 688 -48.96 0.51 -44.44
C SER A 688 -47.53 -0.01 -44.55
N GLY A 689 -46.67 0.42 -43.62
CA GLY A 689 -45.31 -0.10 -43.50
C GLY A 689 -45.35 -1.50 -42.91
N ASP A 690 -45.45 -2.50 -43.78
CA ASP A 690 -45.40 -3.91 -43.37
C ASP A 690 -43.97 -4.24 -42.93
N PHE A 691 -43.72 -4.22 -41.61
CA PHE A 691 -42.49 -4.70 -40.97
C PHE A 691 -42.64 -6.21 -40.74
N THR A 692 -42.62 -6.99 -41.81
CA THR A 692 -42.59 -8.46 -41.73
C THR A 692 -41.14 -8.94 -41.66
N ASP A 693 -40.90 -9.85 -40.73
CA ASP A 693 -39.68 -10.62 -40.56
C ASP A 693 -39.23 -11.22 -41.91
N ASP A 694 -37.94 -11.14 -42.23
CA ASP A 694 -37.35 -11.58 -43.52
C ASP A 694 -37.35 -13.13 -43.69
N SER A 695 -38.32 -13.85 -43.11
CA SER A 695 -38.39 -15.32 -43.07
C SER A 695 -39.54 -15.94 -43.87
N GLU A 696 -40.35 -15.16 -44.59
CA GLU A 696 -41.35 -15.68 -45.54
C GLU A 696 -41.20 -15.02 -46.93
N SER A 697 -40.43 -15.64 -47.82
CA SER A 697 -40.47 -15.34 -49.25
C SER A 697 -40.44 -16.63 -50.08
N SER A 698 -41.61 -17.10 -50.50
CA SER A 698 -41.71 -17.84 -51.75
C SER A 698 -42.99 -17.46 -52.50
N VAL A 699 -42.80 -17.20 -53.80
CA VAL A 699 -43.80 -17.01 -54.86
C VAL A 699 -44.44 -15.61 -54.94
N ILE A 700 -43.94 -14.75 -55.84
CA ILE A 700 -44.68 -14.06 -56.94
C ILE A 700 -43.71 -13.14 -57.73
N GLU A 701 -43.92 -13.11 -59.04
CA GLU A 701 -43.08 -12.67 -60.17
C GLU A 701 -42.56 -11.21 -60.19
N PRO A 702 -41.46 -10.94 -60.93
CA PRO A 702 -40.79 -9.64 -60.96
C PRO A 702 -41.39 -8.74 -62.05
N ASN A 703 -41.73 -7.50 -61.70
CA ASN A 703 -41.80 -6.36 -62.63
C ASN A 703 -41.99 -5.05 -61.85
N GLN A 704 -40.90 -4.41 -61.43
CA GLN A 704 -40.73 -2.95 -61.43
C GLN A 704 -39.34 -2.56 -60.92
N GLU A 705 -38.57 -1.92 -61.80
CA GLU A 705 -37.26 -1.33 -61.54
C GLU A 705 -37.35 -0.26 -60.43
N VAL A 706 -36.52 -0.40 -59.39
CA VAL A 706 -36.18 0.69 -58.48
C VAL A 706 -34.66 0.69 -58.31
N ALA A 707 -34.05 1.84 -58.58
CA ALA A 707 -32.61 2.04 -58.67
C ALA A 707 -31.88 1.73 -57.35
N ASP A 708 -30.84 0.90 -57.45
CA ASP A 708 -29.79 0.72 -56.46
C ASP A 708 -28.94 2.00 -56.41
N VAL A 709 -28.99 2.74 -55.30
CA VAL A 709 -28.03 3.80 -55.02
C VAL A 709 -27.10 3.31 -53.93
N THR A 710 -25.90 2.95 -54.36
CA THR A 710 -24.75 2.59 -53.54
C THR A 710 -24.38 3.73 -52.59
N SER A 711 -24.29 3.40 -51.30
CA SER A 711 -23.77 4.24 -50.23
C SER A 711 -22.38 4.77 -50.57
N GLY A 712 -22.26 6.08 -50.81
CA GLY A 712 -20.99 6.70 -51.16
C GLY A 712 -20.85 8.22 -50.95
N ALA A 713 -21.87 8.94 -50.47
CA ALA A 713 -21.80 10.40 -50.46
C ALA A 713 -22.67 11.08 -49.39
N VAL A 714 -22.36 10.92 -48.09
CA VAL A 714 -22.95 11.79 -47.02
C VAL A 714 -22.00 12.00 -45.82
N LEU A 715 -20.68 12.05 -46.02
CA LEU A 715 -19.71 12.27 -44.93
C LEU A 715 -18.69 13.40 -45.21
N ALA A 716 -18.99 14.29 -46.14
CA ALA A 716 -18.12 15.40 -46.51
C ALA A 716 -18.95 16.65 -46.83
N ASP A 717 -19.54 17.26 -45.80
CA ASP A 717 -19.90 18.69 -45.80
C ASP A 717 -20.50 19.03 -44.43
N PHE A 718 -19.68 19.40 -43.44
CA PHE A 718 -20.09 20.18 -42.26
C PHE A 718 -18.82 20.69 -41.56
N THR A 719 -18.17 21.65 -42.21
CA THR A 719 -17.18 22.55 -41.59
C THR A 719 -17.57 23.98 -41.92
N GLU A 720 -17.88 24.72 -40.85
CA GLU A 720 -17.85 26.18 -40.69
C GLU A 720 -18.87 27.08 -41.42
N GLU A 721 -19.24 28.11 -40.64
CA GLU A 721 -19.88 29.39 -40.96
C GLU A 721 -21.40 29.56 -40.87
N SER A 722 -21.74 30.69 -40.22
CA SER A 722 -23.04 31.33 -40.03
C SER A 722 -23.85 30.75 -38.83
N VAL A 723 -24.37 31.51 -37.87
CA VAL A 723 -24.87 32.89 -37.89
C VAL A 723 -24.76 33.50 -36.48
N SER A 724 -24.19 34.70 -36.45
CA SER A 724 -24.21 35.69 -35.39
C SER A 724 -25.59 36.34 -35.19
N GLU A 725 -25.77 36.94 -34.01
CA GLU A 725 -26.81 37.91 -33.64
C GLU A 725 -28.21 37.34 -33.31
N ILE A 726 -28.58 37.41 -32.03
CA ILE A 726 -29.79 38.09 -31.53
C ILE A 726 -29.69 38.23 -30.00
N ASP A 727 -29.75 39.49 -29.61
CA ASP A 727 -30.27 40.13 -28.40
C ASP A 727 -29.57 40.08 -27.03
N GLU A 728 -29.28 41.32 -26.63
CA GLU A 728 -28.78 41.87 -25.39
C GLU A 728 -29.82 41.86 -24.25
N ASN A 729 -29.29 42.17 -23.05
CA ASN A 729 -29.94 42.78 -21.88
C ASN A 729 -30.54 41.85 -20.81
N GLU A 730 -29.74 41.55 -19.78
CA GLU A 730 -29.95 42.04 -18.40
C GLU A 730 -28.76 41.62 -17.50
N LYS A 731 -27.87 42.56 -17.19
CA LYS A 731 -27.69 43.22 -15.87
C LYS A 731 -27.23 42.31 -14.71
N ASN A 732 -25.92 42.40 -14.46
CA ASN A 732 -25.23 42.57 -13.18
C ASN A 732 -26.02 42.28 -11.88
N HIS A 733 -25.53 41.31 -11.10
CA HIS A 733 -25.29 41.54 -9.68
C HIS A 733 -24.03 40.79 -9.24
N ASN A 734 -23.03 41.57 -8.81
CA ASN A 734 -21.92 41.13 -7.97
C ASN A 734 -22.48 40.62 -6.64
N ASP A 735 -21.83 39.63 -6.04
CA ASP A 735 -21.47 39.67 -4.61
C ASP A 735 -20.28 38.71 -4.36
N GLU A 736 -19.21 39.31 -3.85
CA GLU A 736 -18.02 38.69 -3.26
C GLU A 736 -18.40 37.99 -1.95
N ILE A 737 -17.88 36.77 -1.71
CA ILE A 737 -17.62 36.30 -0.34
C ILE A 737 -16.26 35.58 -0.30
N GLU A 738 -15.44 36.10 0.60
CA GLU A 738 -14.06 35.76 0.95
C GLU A 738 -13.86 34.34 1.52
N LEU A 739 -12.61 33.85 1.39
CA LEU A 739 -12.04 32.71 2.12
C LEU A 739 -11.98 32.96 3.65
N PRO A 740 -11.79 31.89 4.44
CA PRO A 740 -10.56 31.91 5.26
C PRO A 740 -9.78 30.58 5.27
N GLU A 741 -8.46 30.77 5.38
CA GLU A 741 -7.41 29.79 5.65
C GLU A 741 -7.65 28.98 6.94
N ILE A 742 -7.40 27.66 6.89
CA ILE A 742 -7.11 26.84 8.08
C ILE A 742 -5.96 25.87 7.76
N ASN A 743 -4.83 26.13 8.44
CA ASN A 743 -3.82 25.22 9.02
C ASN A 743 -3.49 23.92 8.27
N GLN A 744 -2.30 23.83 7.67
CA GLN A 744 -1.04 23.38 8.29
C GLN A 744 -1.01 21.90 8.69
N SER A 745 -0.37 21.13 7.78
CA SER A 745 0.58 20.05 8.03
C SER A 745 0.12 18.79 8.76
N GLU A 746 -0.48 17.87 7.99
CA GLU A 746 -0.24 16.43 8.09
C GLU A 746 0.12 15.91 6.70
N GLN A 747 1.41 15.98 6.33
CA GLN A 747 1.95 15.20 5.21
C GLN A 747 2.43 13.86 5.77
N GLN A 748 1.51 12.89 5.84
CA GLN A 748 1.89 11.48 5.83
C GLN A 748 2.37 11.13 4.42
N ASN A 749 3.68 10.97 4.27
CA ASN A 749 4.27 10.27 3.13
C ASN A 749 3.81 8.80 3.18
N SER A 750 2.76 8.48 2.42
CA SER A 750 2.51 7.11 1.96
C SER A 750 3.30 6.89 0.68
N GLU A 751 4.63 6.71 0.79
CA GLU A 751 5.41 6.13 -0.30
C GLU A 751 5.20 4.61 -0.29
N ILE A 752 4.75 4.11 -1.44
CA ILE A 752 4.52 2.72 -1.74
C ILE A 752 5.87 2.02 -1.77
N GLU A 753 6.24 1.38 -0.65
CA GLU A 753 7.41 0.51 -0.57
C GLU A 753 7.15 -0.73 -1.44
N GLN A 754 7.84 -0.83 -2.57
CA GLN A 754 7.85 -2.04 -3.40
C GLN A 754 8.48 -3.19 -2.59
N PRO A 755 7.86 -4.38 -2.52
CA PRO A 755 8.50 -5.52 -1.88
C PRO A 755 9.81 -5.87 -2.62
N PRO A 756 10.88 -6.26 -1.90
CA PRO A 756 12.13 -6.66 -2.53
C PRO A 756 11.91 -7.90 -3.42
N PRO A 757 12.64 -8.03 -4.53
CA PRO A 757 12.53 -9.21 -5.39
C PRO A 757 12.93 -10.48 -4.62
N PRO A 758 12.29 -11.63 -4.89
CA PRO A 758 12.63 -12.90 -4.26
C PRO A 758 14.09 -13.28 -4.61
N PRO A 759 14.81 -13.95 -3.68
CA PRO A 759 16.17 -14.39 -3.95
C PRO A 759 16.19 -15.40 -5.10
N PRO A 760 17.23 -15.42 -5.94
CA PRO A 760 17.35 -16.38 -7.04
C PRO A 760 17.38 -17.81 -6.48
N PRO A 761 16.85 -18.81 -7.21
CA PRO A 761 16.86 -20.19 -6.76
C PRO A 761 18.30 -20.64 -6.53
N GLN A 762 18.62 -21.06 -5.30
CA GLN A 762 19.84 -21.82 -5.06
C GLN A 762 19.75 -23.10 -5.89
N GLN A 763 20.63 -23.22 -6.88
CA GLN A 763 20.87 -24.47 -7.58
C GLN A 763 21.35 -25.47 -6.54
N ILE A 764 20.49 -26.44 -6.26
CA ILE A 764 20.84 -27.67 -5.55
C ILE A 764 21.77 -28.43 -6.52
N GLU A 765 23.07 -28.36 -6.26
CA GLU A 765 24.05 -29.26 -6.86
C GLU A 765 23.71 -30.69 -6.40
N PRO A 766 23.62 -31.68 -7.32
CA PRO A 766 23.37 -33.05 -6.93
C PRO A 766 24.66 -33.67 -6.38
N ASP A 767 24.62 -34.14 -5.14
CA ASP A 767 25.64 -35.03 -4.58
C ASP A 767 25.73 -36.30 -5.42
N GLU A 768 26.76 -36.36 -6.27
CA GLU A 768 27.14 -37.55 -7.03
C GLU A 768 28.37 -38.20 -6.35
N LYS A 769 28.16 -39.45 -5.87
CA LYS A 769 29.15 -40.52 -5.67
C LYS A 769 30.30 -40.29 -4.66
N ASN A 770 30.29 -41.11 -3.60
CA ASN A 770 31.27 -42.19 -3.53
C ASN A 770 30.81 -43.33 -2.60
N GLN A 771 30.78 -44.53 -3.19
CA GLN A 771 30.87 -45.81 -2.51
C GLN A 771 32.34 -46.02 -2.12
N ASP A 772 32.61 -46.19 -0.83
CA ASP A 772 33.49 -47.20 -0.21
C ASP A 772 33.45 -47.05 1.32
#